data_AF-A0A957ZZN8-F1
#
_entry.id   AF-A0A957ZZN8-F1
#
_cell.length_a   1.000
_cell.length_b   1.000
_cell.length_c   1.000
_cell.angle_alpha   90.00
_cell.angle_beta   90.00
_cell.angle_gamma   90.00
#
_symmetry.space_group_name_H-M   'P 1'
#
loop_
_entity.id
_entity.type
_entity.pdbx_description
1 polymer ?
#
loop_
_entity_poly.entity_id
_entity_poly.type
_entity_poly.pdbx_seq_one_letter_code
_entity_poly.pdbx_strand_id
1 'polypeptide(L)'
;MRQNFKYVVPLLILMMLLVSACELQRSNEGDIAVEPPDVTGPTSAPPTEPAQPPQAEPSAEPSQEAPAAGGGTGTEIIEADGVSAPETPSEGAVTPGTVVLKLNEEASIQARSVELDNNIVVSGVNSLDQKLQEIGASDLQPVMGAVADSTGQDLNTLSIQAEEISQLYTVSFSEDKDPVEVAATLNEDPNVEFAEPDYIAGITGRPSYAPAPLQPNDPFFSKHQWNLQAIQMPAAWDVTRGQDIVVAIIDTGVAFDAPDLAGTDRMTGYDFVNNDADPRDDNGHGTHVAGTVAQTTNNGIGVAGVAFEATLLPVKALGASGNGSYSDIIKAITYAVDQGADVINMSLAGRNGSQALQEAVRYAYDRGVVVVAAAGNDAQPTVYFPAGYDQYVIAVGAVRVDNAKTNYSNYGSALDLMAPGGDVGVDQNNDGYGDGVLQQTFNSSGSGFSYRFFEGTSMASPHVAGLAALLFAQNRNASPDQIEKYMTDSARNLGPANEFGAGLIQAANALALISPPIVTPTTQPSTATPTPTPTNTPTNTPTPEPTVEPTIEPTTQPTIEPTTQPTTEPTVEPTTEPTTQPTTQPTIEPTSQPPIASGSDLIVNGGFENDDRWIFGDTPVRGSFDSGQGLNGSRALKLGITDGRDIFSFTSAWQEVTIPPEASQATLTAHIFPISQDSQGVDAQNILVLDQNFRVIRTLSRELSNSQTWETRTFDLSDLKGQKVYIYFGVFNRGRTGLPTAMYVDDVALTWAK
;
A
#
# COMPACT_ATOMS: atom_id res chain seq x y z
N MET A 1 -48.00 14.80 -45.66
CA MET A 1 -48.77 15.88 -46.31
C MET A 1 -48.07 17.21 -46.04
N ARG A 2 -47.74 17.97 -47.10
CA ARG A 2 -47.48 19.44 -47.22
C ARG A 2 -46.47 20.08 -46.22
N GLN A 3 -45.26 20.46 -46.70
CA GLN A 3 -44.84 21.82 -47.18
C GLN A 3 -44.90 22.92 -46.08
N ASN A 4 -43.91 23.77 -45.75
CA ASN A 4 -42.85 24.47 -46.52
C ASN A 4 -41.91 25.24 -45.54
N PHE A 5 -40.57 25.16 -45.70
CA PHE A 5 -39.61 26.24 -46.10
C PHE A 5 -39.15 27.35 -45.08
N LYS A 6 -37.80 27.37 -44.87
CA LYS A 6 -36.83 28.52 -44.95
C LYS A 6 -36.34 29.33 -43.72
N TYR A 7 -35.01 29.22 -43.54
CA TYR A 7 -33.95 30.26 -43.36
C TYR A 7 -33.94 31.27 -42.18
N VAL A 8 -32.84 31.16 -41.41
CA VAL A 8 -31.84 32.22 -41.05
C VAL A 8 -32.12 33.11 -39.83
N VAL A 9 -31.30 32.87 -38.78
CA VAL A 9 -30.50 33.82 -37.98
C VAL A 9 -30.97 35.29 -38.05
N PRO A 10 -31.41 35.92 -36.95
CA PRO A 10 -30.46 36.28 -35.88
C PRO A 10 -31.04 36.30 -34.45
N LEU A 11 -30.33 35.73 -33.49
CA LEU A 11 -30.38 36.18 -32.08
C LEU A 11 -28.98 36.15 -31.46
N LEU A 12 -28.02 36.65 -32.24
CA LEU A 12 -26.68 37.05 -31.82
C LEU A 12 -26.67 38.52 -31.34
N ILE A 13 -27.83 39.05 -30.93
CA ILE A 13 -28.06 40.42 -30.49
C ILE A 13 -28.92 40.37 -29.21
N LEU A 14 -28.35 39.89 -28.11
CA LEU A 14 -28.83 40.25 -26.76
C LEU A 14 -27.79 40.09 -25.63
N MET A 15 -26.63 39.46 -25.86
CA MET A 15 -25.57 39.41 -24.84
C MET A 15 -24.25 40.05 -25.28
N MET A 16 -24.34 41.09 -26.12
CA MET A 16 -23.21 41.95 -26.52
C MET A 16 -23.37 43.42 -26.05
N LEU A 17 -24.23 43.69 -25.04
CA LEU A 17 -24.43 45.02 -24.47
C LEU A 17 -24.69 44.95 -22.95
N LEU A 18 -23.64 44.67 -22.18
CA LEU A 18 -23.41 45.18 -20.82
C LEU A 18 -22.02 44.71 -20.38
N VAL A 19 -20.98 45.31 -20.94
CA VAL A 19 -19.77 45.85 -20.28
C VAL A 19 -18.88 46.38 -21.42
N SER A 20 -19.28 47.54 -21.93
CA SER A 20 -18.38 48.46 -22.64
C SER A 20 -18.89 49.86 -22.34
N ALA A 21 -18.41 50.41 -21.23
CA ALA A 21 -18.29 51.84 -20.98
C ALA A 21 -17.34 52.05 -19.80
N CYS A 22 -16.28 52.81 -20.05
CA CYS A 22 -15.28 53.34 -19.11
C CYS A 22 -14.04 52.47 -18.84
N GLU A 23 -13.27 52.20 -19.89
CA GLU A 23 -11.85 52.57 -19.85
C GLU A 23 -11.67 53.83 -20.69
N LEU A 24 -11.31 54.95 -20.07
CA LEU A 24 -10.26 55.84 -20.56
C LEU A 24 -9.92 56.93 -19.52
N GLN A 25 -8.63 57.23 -19.45
CA GLN A 25 -7.98 58.35 -18.75
C GLN A 25 -7.57 58.14 -17.28
N ARG A 26 -6.37 57.59 -17.09
CA ARG A 26 -5.40 58.20 -16.18
C ARG A 26 -4.06 58.41 -16.88
N SER A 27 -3.79 59.66 -17.23
CA SER A 27 -2.43 60.19 -17.39
C SER A 27 -2.44 61.71 -17.16
N ASN A 28 -1.57 62.12 -16.23
CA ASN A 28 -0.88 63.42 -16.10
C ASN A 28 -1.59 64.71 -15.63
N GLU A 29 -0.84 65.37 -14.72
CA GLU A 29 -0.75 66.82 -14.41
C GLU A 29 -1.98 67.46 -13.75
N GLY A 30 -1.90 68.36 -12.76
CA GLY A 30 -0.82 69.10 -12.10
C GLY A 30 -1.48 70.03 -11.05
N ASP A 31 -0.65 70.66 -10.20
CA ASP A 31 -0.99 71.70 -9.22
C ASP A 31 -2.12 72.66 -9.65
N ILE A 32 -2.98 73.14 -8.72
CA ILE A 32 -3.08 74.56 -8.26
C ILE A 32 -3.94 74.65 -6.96
N ALA A 33 -3.45 75.43 -6.00
CA ALA A 33 -4.05 75.82 -4.72
C ALA A 33 -5.24 76.80 -4.83
N VAL A 34 -6.20 76.72 -3.88
CA VAL A 34 -6.97 77.88 -3.34
C VAL A 34 -7.47 77.56 -1.90
N GLU A 35 -7.01 78.33 -0.91
CA GLU A 35 -7.64 78.54 0.43
C GLU A 35 -8.52 79.84 0.42
N PRO A 36 -9.06 80.37 1.55
CA PRO A 36 -10.13 79.92 2.46
C PRO A 36 -11.25 81.02 2.57
N PRO A 37 -12.15 81.07 3.60
CA PRO A 37 -11.85 81.59 4.96
C PRO A 37 -12.51 80.77 6.10
N ASP A 38 -11.83 80.49 7.22
CA ASP A 38 -11.61 81.31 8.44
C ASP A 38 -12.83 81.38 9.39
N VAL A 39 -12.56 81.18 10.69
CA VAL A 39 -13.09 81.87 11.89
C VAL A 39 -12.81 81.03 13.18
N THR A 40 -11.73 81.44 13.90
CA THR A 40 -11.53 81.54 15.38
C THR A 40 -11.72 80.28 16.26
N GLY A 41 -10.76 79.71 17.03
CA GLY A 41 -9.76 80.26 17.97
C GLY A 41 -10.27 80.22 19.44
N PRO A 42 -9.45 80.17 20.52
CA PRO A 42 -8.07 79.66 20.68
C PRO A 42 -7.75 78.99 22.07
N THR A 43 -6.48 78.57 22.25
CA THR A 43 -5.66 78.42 23.50
C THR A 43 -5.97 77.26 24.49
N SER A 44 -5.03 76.51 25.10
CA SER A 44 -3.60 76.68 25.44
C SER A 44 -2.94 75.32 25.80
N ALA A 45 -1.61 75.22 25.72
CA ALA A 45 -0.75 74.06 26.05
C ALA A 45 0.00 74.27 27.41
N PRO A 46 1.06 73.48 27.75
CA PRO A 46 1.14 72.20 28.50
C PRO A 46 1.97 72.44 29.81
N PRO A 47 2.88 71.57 30.36
CA PRO A 47 3.14 70.11 30.28
C PRO A 47 3.34 69.43 31.68
N THR A 48 3.51 68.10 31.76
CA THR A 48 4.58 67.38 32.53
C THR A 48 4.35 65.85 32.61
N GLU A 49 5.36 65.07 32.20
CA GLU A 49 5.67 63.69 32.65
C GLU A 49 6.33 63.74 34.06
N PRO A 50 6.49 62.65 34.87
CA PRO A 50 6.95 61.30 34.45
C PRO A 50 6.42 60.06 35.26
N ALA A 51 6.88 58.88 34.84
CA ALA A 51 7.17 57.65 35.61
C ALA A 51 6.18 56.45 35.59
N GLN A 52 6.65 55.33 35.00
CA GLN A 52 6.30 53.90 35.28
C GLN A 52 6.90 53.43 36.63
N PRO A 53 6.63 52.23 37.24
CA PRO A 53 6.14 50.93 36.70
C PRO A 53 5.19 50.15 37.69
N PRO A 54 5.13 48.79 37.76
CA PRO A 54 4.47 47.82 36.89
C PRO A 54 3.36 46.97 37.59
N GLN A 55 2.69 46.10 36.82
CA GLN A 55 2.01 44.83 37.18
C GLN A 55 0.47 44.72 37.07
N ALA A 56 0.10 43.58 36.46
CA ALA A 56 -1.08 42.72 36.64
C ALA A 56 -2.35 42.96 35.78
N GLU A 57 -2.65 41.93 34.97
CA GLU A 57 -3.91 41.49 34.34
C GLU A 57 -5.17 41.64 35.23
N PRO A 58 -6.45 41.61 34.75
CA PRO A 58 -7.00 40.70 33.72
C PRO A 58 -8.20 41.14 32.84
N SER A 59 -8.54 40.27 31.88
CA SER A 59 -9.89 39.91 31.37
C SER A 59 -10.82 40.98 30.76
N ALA A 60 -11.17 40.83 29.48
CA ALA A 60 -12.54 40.49 29.01
C ALA A 60 -12.65 40.62 27.48
N GLU A 61 -13.24 39.61 26.83
CA GLU A 61 -13.77 39.66 25.45
C GLU A 61 -14.76 40.83 25.25
N PRO A 62 -15.03 41.23 23.99
CA PRO A 62 -16.17 40.60 23.34
C PRO A 62 -15.86 40.07 21.93
N SER A 63 -16.67 39.07 21.62
CA SER A 63 -16.74 38.21 20.46
C SER A 63 -17.41 38.87 19.24
N GLN A 64 -17.21 38.17 18.09
CA GLN A 64 -17.90 38.24 16.79
C GLN A 64 -17.35 39.33 15.85
N GLU A 65 -16.91 39.06 14.62
CA GLU A 65 -17.40 38.12 13.59
C GLU A 65 -16.24 37.46 12.80
N ALA A 66 -16.43 36.19 12.42
CA ALA A 66 -15.52 35.40 11.60
C ALA A 66 -15.60 35.75 10.09
N PRO A 67 -14.48 35.70 9.34
CA PRO A 67 -14.52 35.40 7.92
C PRO A 67 -14.01 33.99 7.63
N ALA A 68 -14.53 33.46 6.53
CA ALA A 68 -14.46 32.08 6.09
C ALA A 68 -13.09 31.63 5.57
N ALA A 69 -12.95 30.30 5.54
CA ALA A 69 -11.91 29.46 4.97
C ALA A 69 -11.07 30.03 3.82
N GLY A 70 -9.75 29.86 3.92
CA GLY A 70 -8.80 30.02 2.83
C GLY A 70 -7.51 30.72 3.27
N GLY A 71 -6.46 29.95 3.57
CA GLY A 71 -5.10 30.48 3.77
C GLY A 71 -4.25 29.58 4.67
N GLY A 72 -3.40 28.74 4.08
CA GLY A 72 -2.45 27.91 4.81
C GLY A 72 -1.41 28.75 5.55
N THR A 73 -1.43 28.71 6.87
CA THR A 73 -0.43 29.32 7.75
C THR A 73 0.72 28.35 8.00
N GLY A 74 1.56 28.08 6.98
CA GLY A 74 2.72 27.22 7.16
C GLY A 74 3.96 27.97 7.67
N THR A 75 4.70 27.39 8.62
CA THR A 75 6.00 27.92 9.08
C THR A 75 7.11 27.53 8.08
N GLU A 76 8.05 28.44 7.80
CA GLU A 76 9.14 28.27 6.83
C GLU A 76 10.46 27.92 7.53
N ILE A 77 11.21 26.92 7.05
CA ILE A 77 12.57 26.62 7.54
C ILE A 77 13.60 27.41 6.73
N ILE A 78 14.49 28.14 7.43
CA ILE A 78 15.65 28.82 6.83
C ILE A 78 16.89 28.44 7.65
N GLU A 79 17.60 27.35 7.32
CA GLU A 79 18.94 27.09 7.91
C GLU A 79 19.95 26.47 6.93
N ALA A 80 21.22 26.77 7.19
CA ALA A 80 22.43 26.40 6.45
C ALA A 80 23.34 25.46 7.28
N ASP A 81 23.84 24.38 6.66
CA ASP A 81 24.97 23.46 6.94
C ASP A 81 25.39 23.03 8.38
N GLY A 82 25.36 21.69 8.61
CA GLY A 82 26.43 20.83 9.22
C GLY A 82 26.48 20.57 10.75
N VAL A 83 26.68 19.29 11.19
CA VAL A 83 27.49 18.78 12.37
C VAL A 83 27.16 17.29 12.77
N SER A 84 28.15 16.58 13.37
CA SER A 84 28.41 15.13 13.62
C SER A 84 27.81 14.41 14.87
N ALA A 85 27.97 13.07 14.98
CA ALA A 85 27.30 12.07 15.88
C ALA A 85 28.06 11.61 17.19
N PRO A 86 27.45 10.84 18.15
CA PRO A 86 27.96 10.55 19.53
C PRO A 86 28.67 9.16 19.78
N GLU A 87 29.28 8.95 20.97
CA GLU A 87 30.21 7.83 21.37
C GLU A 87 29.66 6.73 22.35
N THR A 88 30.40 5.61 22.57
CA THR A 88 30.06 4.31 23.25
C THR A 88 30.72 4.06 24.65
N PRO A 89 30.15 3.21 25.55
CA PRO A 89 30.67 2.99 26.93
C PRO A 89 31.80 1.93 27.06
N SER A 90 32.52 1.93 28.20
CA SER A 90 33.78 1.19 28.44
C SER A 90 33.62 -0.30 28.83
N GLU A 91 34.61 -1.12 28.44
CA GLU A 91 34.71 -2.57 28.71
C GLU A 91 34.68 -2.91 30.22
N GLY A 92 33.85 -3.89 30.62
CA GLY A 92 33.71 -4.34 32.02
C GLY A 92 32.75 -3.54 32.90
N ALA A 93 31.91 -2.67 32.32
CA ALA A 93 30.89 -1.95 33.07
C ALA A 93 29.85 -2.91 33.68
N VAL A 94 29.48 -2.70 34.95
CA VAL A 94 28.53 -3.53 35.71
C VAL A 94 27.49 -2.63 36.37
N THR A 95 26.26 -3.12 36.54
CA THR A 95 25.18 -2.45 37.27
C THR A 95 25.57 -2.38 38.74
N PRO A 96 25.75 -1.18 39.32
CA PRO A 96 26.05 -1.05 40.74
C PRO A 96 24.95 -1.70 41.60
N GLY A 97 25.34 -2.44 42.65
CA GLY A 97 24.39 -3.02 43.62
C GLY A 97 23.66 -4.30 43.19
N THR A 98 23.98 -4.89 42.03
CA THR A 98 23.28 -6.07 41.50
C THR A 98 24.22 -7.16 40.99
N VAL A 99 23.90 -8.42 41.30
CA VAL A 99 24.52 -9.62 40.69
C VAL A 99 23.44 -10.59 40.22
N VAL A 100 23.76 -11.40 39.21
CA VAL A 100 22.92 -12.50 38.73
C VAL A 100 23.54 -13.81 39.20
N LEU A 101 22.74 -14.71 39.77
CA LEU A 101 23.19 -16.03 40.17
C LEU A 101 22.25 -17.13 39.66
N LYS A 102 22.82 -18.31 39.44
CA LYS A 102 22.07 -19.54 39.17
C LYS A 102 22.23 -20.49 40.35
N LEU A 103 21.11 -20.97 40.87
CA LEU A 103 21.09 -22.01 41.90
C LEU A 103 21.08 -23.39 41.26
N ASN A 104 21.72 -24.36 41.90
CA ASN A 104 21.59 -25.74 41.47
C ASN A 104 20.14 -26.24 41.65
N GLU A 105 19.82 -27.37 41.03
CA GLU A 105 18.44 -27.89 41.00
C GLU A 105 17.84 -28.10 42.41
N GLU A 106 18.61 -28.65 43.36
CA GLU A 106 18.13 -28.92 44.72
C GLU A 106 17.89 -27.62 45.53
N ALA A 107 18.73 -26.61 45.36
CA ALA A 107 18.63 -25.31 46.02
C ALA A 107 17.56 -24.42 45.38
N SER A 108 17.41 -24.46 44.06
CA SER A 108 16.38 -23.71 43.32
C SER A 108 14.95 -24.15 43.70
N ILE A 109 14.76 -25.45 44.00
CA ILE A 109 13.47 -25.98 44.50
C ILE A 109 13.13 -25.43 45.90
N GLN A 110 14.15 -25.13 46.72
CA GLN A 110 14.00 -24.63 48.09
C GLN A 110 13.87 -23.11 48.16
N ALA A 111 14.49 -22.40 47.21
CA ALA A 111 14.44 -20.95 47.05
C ALA A 111 13.06 -20.46 46.56
N ARG A 112 12.08 -20.48 47.47
CA ARG A 112 10.80 -19.79 47.33
C ARG A 112 10.89 -18.47 48.08
N SER A 113 10.52 -17.38 47.43
CA SER A 113 10.47 -16.04 48.01
C SER A 113 9.59 -16.03 49.27
N VAL A 114 10.22 -15.82 50.43
CA VAL A 114 9.51 -15.56 51.69
C VAL A 114 10.09 -14.29 52.29
N GLU A 115 9.38 -13.17 52.12
CA GLU A 115 9.62 -11.98 52.94
C GLU A 115 9.35 -12.33 54.40
N LEU A 116 10.35 -12.15 55.26
CA LEU A 116 10.14 -12.11 56.71
C LEU A 116 10.55 -10.72 57.22
N ASP A 117 9.66 -10.12 58.00
CA ASP A 117 9.90 -8.86 58.72
C ASP A 117 11.23 -8.92 59.50
N ASN A 118 12.11 -7.94 59.22
CA ASN A 118 13.44 -7.64 59.80
C ASN A 118 14.64 -7.63 58.83
N ASN A 119 14.43 -7.43 57.52
CA ASN A 119 15.52 -7.13 56.57
C ASN A 119 16.57 -8.26 56.41
N ILE A 120 16.16 -9.51 56.65
CA ILE A 120 16.99 -10.71 56.41
C ILE A 120 16.43 -11.43 55.19
N VAL A 121 17.20 -11.47 54.10
CA VAL A 121 16.90 -12.28 52.92
C VAL A 121 17.18 -13.74 53.26
N VAL A 122 16.16 -14.60 53.10
CA VAL A 122 16.27 -16.04 53.33
C VAL A 122 15.84 -16.77 52.06
N SER A 123 16.79 -17.38 51.35
CA SER A 123 16.58 -18.31 50.26
C SER A 123 16.12 -19.69 50.74
N GLY A 124 16.15 -19.95 52.06
CA GLY A 124 15.78 -21.26 52.63
C GLY A 124 16.88 -22.32 52.52
N VAL A 125 18.07 -21.92 52.03
CA VAL A 125 19.26 -22.76 51.91
C VAL A 125 20.31 -22.17 52.86
N ASN A 126 20.50 -22.82 54.02
CA ASN A 126 21.26 -22.24 55.14
C ASN A 126 22.65 -21.69 54.79
N SER A 127 23.38 -22.32 53.86
CA SER A 127 24.71 -21.85 53.46
C SER A 127 24.64 -20.58 52.60
N LEU A 128 23.64 -20.52 51.71
CA LEU A 128 23.39 -19.36 50.86
C LEU A 128 22.85 -18.19 51.69
N ASP A 129 21.96 -18.45 52.64
CA ASP A 129 21.44 -17.45 53.59
C ASP A 129 22.56 -16.76 54.38
N GLN A 130 23.55 -17.54 54.81
CA GLN A 130 24.72 -17.01 55.53
C GLN A 130 25.54 -16.07 54.63
N LYS A 131 25.70 -16.41 53.35
CA LYS A 131 26.41 -15.57 52.37
C LYS A 131 25.63 -14.34 51.96
N LEU A 132 24.31 -14.47 51.73
CA LEU A 132 23.41 -13.34 51.46
C LEU A 132 23.44 -12.34 52.63
N GLN A 133 23.51 -12.83 53.88
CA GLN A 133 23.67 -11.96 55.05
C GLN A 133 25.08 -11.33 55.13
N GLU A 134 26.14 -12.06 54.79
CA GLU A 134 27.53 -11.55 54.75
C GLU A 134 27.70 -10.43 53.71
N ILE A 135 27.12 -10.59 52.52
CA ILE A 135 27.12 -9.57 51.48
C ILE A 135 26.08 -8.46 51.75
N GLY A 136 25.23 -8.59 52.77
CA GLY A 136 24.21 -7.61 53.11
C GLY A 136 23.15 -7.45 52.01
N ALA A 137 22.75 -8.56 51.39
CA ALA A 137 21.71 -8.59 50.37
C ALA A 137 20.41 -8.00 50.90
N SER A 138 19.80 -7.13 50.11
CA SER A 138 18.50 -6.51 50.39
C SER A 138 17.35 -7.24 49.72
N ASP A 139 17.61 -7.97 48.62
CA ASP A 139 16.58 -8.71 47.87
C ASP A 139 17.15 -9.90 47.09
N LEU A 140 16.31 -10.92 46.84
CA LEU A 140 16.59 -12.08 45.99
C LEU A 140 15.33 -12.39 45.15
N GLN A 141 15.38 -12.13 43.84
CA GLN A 141 14.23 -12.28 42.94
C GLN A 141 14.55 -13.24 41.79
N PRO A 142 13.61 -14.09 41.35
CA PRO A 142 13.78 -14.83 40.11
C PRO A 142 13.92 -13.87 38.92
N VAL A 143 14.82 -14.18 37.98
CA VAL A 143 14.99 -13.39 36.74
C VAL A 143 13.74 -13.46 35.86
N MET A 144 13.00 -14.57 35.92
CA MET A 144 11.69 -14.73 35.29
C MET A 144 10.58 -14.60 36.36
N GLY A 145 9.88 -13.46 36.36
CA GLY A 145 8.75 -13.24 37.27
C GLY A 145 7.51 -14.09 36.92
N ALA A 146 6.70 -14.44 37.92
CA ALA A 146 5.41 -15.08 37.72
C ALA A 146 4.46 -14.14 36.95
N VAL A 147 4.22 -14.42 35.66
CA VAL A 147 3.21 -13.72 34.87
C VAL A 147 1.86 -14.41 35.11
N ALA A 148 1.08 -13.90 36.05
CA ALA A 148 -0.33 -14.26 36.18
C ALA A 148 -1.14 -13.43 35.17
N ASP A 149 -1.98 -14.08 34.38
CA ASP A 149 -2.99 -13.35 33.62
C ASP A 149 -4.07 -12.77 34.56
N SER A 150 -4.97 -11.96 34.00
CA SER A 150 -6.07 -11.31 34.74
C SER A 150 -7.08 -12.27 35.37
N THR A 151 -6.91 -13.59 35.21
CA THR A 151 -7.77 -14.63 35.78
C THR A 151 -7.09 -15.44 36.90
N GLY A 152 -5.82 -15.15 37.21
CA GLY A 152 -5.08 -15.82 38.27
C GLY A 152 -4.68 -17.26 37.92
N GLN A 153 -4.64 -17.62 36.64
CA GLN A 153 -4.03 -18.87 36.19
C GLN A 153 -2.52 -18.68 36.06
N ASP A 154 -1.78 -19.54 36.74
CA ASP A 154 -0.31 -19.58 36.75
C ASP A 154 0.18 -20.19 35.42
N LEU A 155 0.77 -19.36 34.54
CA LEU A 155 1.15 -19.75 33.17
C LEU A 155 2.44 -20.58 33.07
N ASN A 156 2.97 -21.07 34.20
CA ASN A 156 4.16 -21.92 34.28
C ASN A 156 4.02 -23.33 33.65
N THR A 157 2.98 -23.60 32.86
CA THR A 157 2.80 -24.89 32.16
C THR A 157 3.07 -24.83 30.66
N LEU A 158 3.56 -23.70 30.13
CA LEU A 158 4.08 -23.64 28.77
C LEU A 158 5.58 -23.94 28.72
N SER A 159 5.86 -25.19 28.33
CA SER A 159 7.12 -25.72 27.76
C SER A 159 8.20 -26.24 28.72
N ILE A 160 8.63 -27.48 28.42
CA ILE A 160 9.73 -28.27 29.02
C ILE A 160 11.12 -27.64 28.69
N GLN A 161 11.19 -26.35 28.31
CA GLN A 161 12.42 -25.65 27.94
C GLN A 161 12.81 -24.53 28.93
N ALA A 162 12.03 -24.29 29.98
CA ALA A 162 12.29 -23.22 30.96
C ALA A 162 13.04 -23.66 32.23
N GLU A 163 13.34 -24.97 32.41
CA GLU A 163 13.98 -25.49 33.64
C GLU A 163 15.38 -24.90 33.92
N GLU A 164 16.18 -24.58 32.89
CA GLU A 164 17.52 -23.99 33.11
C GLU A 164 17.48 -22.50 33.48
N ILE A 165 16.40 -21.80 33.12
CA ILE A 165 16.26 -20.34 33.26
C ILE A 165 15.44 -19.98 34.52
N SER A 166 14.60 -20.89 35.00
CA SER A 166 13.85 -20.76 36.25
C SER A 166 14.73 -20.83 37.52
N GLN A 167 16.00 -21.23 37.36
CA GLN A 167 17.01 -21.32 38.42
C GLN A 167 17.85 -20.04 38.56
N LEU A 168 17.59 -19.02 37.74
CA LEU A 168 18.30 -17.74 37.75
C LEU A 168 17.61 -16.72 38.66
N TYR A 169 18.39 -16.06 39.50
CA TYR A 169 17.94 -15.04 40.43
C TYR A 169 18.83 -13.79 40.35
N THR A 170 18.25 -12.62 40.55
CA THR A 170 18.99 -11.38 40.85
C THR A 170 19.11 -11.21 42.36
N VAL A 171 20.30 -10.82 42.83
CA VAL A 171 20.53 -10.42 44.22
C VAL A 171 20.86 -8.94 44.23
N SER A 172 20.07 -8.17 45.00
CA SER A 172 20.32 -6.76 45.23
C SER A 172 21.08 -6.56 46.54
N PHE A 173 22.01 -5.61 46.56
CA PHE A 173 22.80 -5.21 47.74
C PHE A 173 23.20 -3.73 47.62
N SER A 174 23.86 -3.20 48.64
CA SER A 174 24.25 -1.79 48.66
C SER A 174 25.27 -1.45 47.55
N GLU A 175 25.04 -0.34 46.84
CA GLU A 175 25.85 0.12 45.68
C GLU A 175 27.32 0.47 46.04
N ASP A 176 27.67 0.52 47.33
CA ASP A 176 29.05 0.77 47.80
C ASP A 176 29.95 -0.47 47.79
N LYS A 177 29.41 -1.66 47.50
CA LYS A 177 30.16 -2.91 47.35
C LYS A 177 30.42 -3.24 45.89
N ASP A 178 31.58 -3.82 45.60
CA ASP A 178 31.96 -4.23 44.23
C ASP A 178 31.19 -5.50 43.80
N PRO A 179 30.35 -5.44 42.75
CA PRO A 179 29.62 -6.60 42.25
C PRO A 179 30.49 -7.80 41.87
N VAL A 180 31.75 -7.59 41.46
CA VAL A 180 32.69 -8.66 41.13
C VAL A 180 33.10 -9.46 42.37
N GLU A 181 33.40 -8.78 43.47
CA GLU A 181 33.76 -9.42 44.74
C GLU A 181 32.55 -10.11 45.38
N VAL A 182 31.36 -9.51 45.24
CA VAL A 182 30.10 -10.10 45.72
C VAL A 182 29.78 -11.39 44.96
N ALA A 183 29.90 -11.40 43.63
CA ALA A 183 29.72 -12.59 42.81
C ALA A 183 30.72 -13.70 43.16
N ALA A 184 31.99 -13.37 43.39
CA ALA A 184 33.01 -14.35 43.82
C ALA A 184 32.65 -14.99 45.18
N THR A 185 32.16 -14.19 46.13
CA THR A 185 31.73 -14.66 47.45
C THR A 185 30.55 -15.63 47.35
N LEU A 186 29.59 -15.36 46.46
CA LEU A 186 28.44 -16.24 46.21
C LEU A 186 28.86 -17.55 45.53
N ASN A 187 29.79 -17.52 44.57
CA ASN A 187 30.32 -18.71 43.88
C ASN A 187 31.01 -19.73 44.79
N GLU A 188 31.47 -19.32 45.97
CA GLU A 188 32.03 -20.26 46.95
C GLU A 188 30.96 -21.14 47.62
N ASP A 189 29.65 -20.87 47.41
CA ASP A 189 28.59 -21.71 47.95
C ASP A 189 28.37 -22.95 47.07
N PRO A 190 28.36 -24.17 47.61
CA PRO A 190 28.10 -25.37 46.81
C PRO A 190 26.70 -25.42 46.17
N ASN A 191 25.78 -24.56 46.62
CA ASN A 191 24.42 -24.43 46.07
C ASN A 191 24.27 -23.40 44.96
N VAL A 192 25.30 -22.58 44.75
CA VAL A 192 25.38 -21.62 43.64
C VAL A 192 26.15 -22.30 42.51
N GLU A 193 25.46 -22.55 41.39
CA GLU A 193 26.09 -23.11 40.19
C GLU A 193 27.02 -22.07 39.55
N PHE A 194 26.57 -20.81 39.51
CA PHE A 194 27.42 -19.65 39.29
C PHE A 194 26.77 -18.38 39.83
N ALA A 195 27.58 -17.37 40.13
CA ALA A 195 27.18 -15.99 40.35
C ALA A 195 28.11 -15.07 39.54
N GLU A 196 27.56 -14.03 38.94
CA GLU A 196 28.32 -13.06 38.17
C GLU A 196 27.78 -11.65 38.38
N PRO A 197 28.61 -10.61 38.19
CA PRO A 197 28.14 -9.23 38.10
C PRO A 197 27.05 -9.10 37.04
N ASP A 198 26.05 -8.27 37.30
CA ASP A 198 25.11 -7.87 36.26
C ASP A 198 25.82 -6.89 35.29
N TYR A 199 26.38 -7.41 34.20
CA TYR A 199 27.19 -6.61 33.27
C TYR A 199 26.32 -5.68 32.41
N ILE A 200 26.74 -4.42 32.28
CA ILE A 200 26.11 -3.41 31.43
C ILE A 200 26.56 -3.62 29.98
N ALA A 201 25.61 -3.89 29.10
CA ALA A 201 25.85 -3.93 27.66
C ALA A 201 25.70 -2.53 27.04
N GLY A 202 26.77 -2.02 26.43
CA GLY A 202 26.72 -0.89 25.48
C GLY A 202 26.85 -1.36 24.04
N ILE A 203 26.37 -0.57 23.08
CA ILE A 203 26.43 -0.93 21.66
C ILE A 203 27.87 -1.29 21.24
N THR A 204 28.08 -2.55 20.87
CA THR A 204 29.22 -3.04 20.09
C THR A 204 28.64 -3.93 19.00
N GLY A 205 28.40 -3.36 17.81
CA GLY A 205 27.55 -3.98 16.79
C GLY A 205 28.23 -4.23 15.45
N ARG A 206 28.59 -5.49 15.19
CA ARG A 206 28.24 -6.26 13.98
C ARG A 206 27.98 -7.70 14.44
N PRO A 207 26.80 -8.33 14.26
CA PRO A 207 26.56 -9.16 13.05
C PRO A 207 25.07 -9.43 12.64
N SER A 208 24.92 -10.12 11.48
CA SER A 208 23.71 -10.55 10.74
C SER A 208 23.25 -9.56 9.66
N TYR A 209 23.47 -9.85 8.38
CA TYR A 209 23.05 -9.01 7.24
C TYR A 209 21.51 -9.04 7.08
N ALA A 210 20.79 -8.29 7.92
CA ALA A 210 19.71 -7.45 7.44
C ALA A 210 20.35 -6.06 7.23
N PRO A 211 20.26 -5.44 6.05
CA PRO A 211 20.72 -4.06 5.89
C PRO A 211 20.02 -3.16 6.92
N ALA A 212 20.72 -2.15 7.43
CA ALA A 212 20.05 -1.08 8.17
C ALA A 212 18.96 -0.48 7.28
N PRO A 213 17.76 -0.16 7.82
CA PRO A 213 16.67 0.33 7.00
C PRO A 213 17.09 1.60 6.27
N LEU A 214 16.75 1.67 4.98
CA LEU A 214 17.15 2.77 4.09
C LEU A 214 16.93 4.13 4.76
N GLN A 215 18.03 4.87 4.94
CA GLN A 215 18.03 6.25 5.41
C GLN A 215 18.31 7.15 4.20
N PRO A 216 17.34 7.97 3.77
CA PRO A 216 17.58 8.98 2.76
C PRO A 216 18.72 9.92 3.14
N ASN A 217 19.53 10.35 2.16
CA ASN A 217 20.63 11.31 2.38
C ASN A 217 20.16 12.78 2.43
N ASP A 218 18.85 12.98 2.42
CA ASP A 218 18.14 14.26 2.37
C ASP A 218 18.21 14.95 3.75
N PRO A 219 18.81 16.16 3.86
CA PRO A 219 19.19 16.77 5.14
C PRO A 219 18.07 16.97 6.15
N PHE A 220 16.82 17.14 5.71
CA PHE A 220 15.66 17.38 6.59
C PHE A 220 14.90 16.10 6.94
N PHE A 221 15.23 14.96 6.33
CA PHE A 221 14.55 13.69 6.59
C PHE A 221 14.60 13.29 8.07
N SER A 222 15.81 13.16 8.61
CA SER A 222 16.01 12.65 9.98
C SER A 222 15.57 13.61 11.08
N LYS A 223 15.55 14.91 10.79
CA LYS A 223 15.28 15.97 11.77
C LYS A 223 13.83 16.43 11.79
N HIS A 224 13.19 16.54 10.62
CA HIS A 224 11.92 17.26 10.49
C HIS A 224 10.80 16.44 9.84
N GLN A 225 11.09 15.28 9.24
CA GLN A 225 10.07 14.41 8.64
C GLN A 225 9.62 13.28 9.59
N TRP A 226 9.10 13.67 10.76
CA TRP A 226 8.53 12.74 11.74
C TRP A 226 7.46 11.82 11.13
N ASN A 227 6.73 12.35 10.15
CA ASN A 227 5.65 11.68 9.43
C ASN A 227 6.09 10.37 8.78
N LEU A 228 7.29 10.31 8.18
CA LEU A 228 7.77 9.13 7.48
C LEU A 228 8.22 8.03 8.46
N GLN A 229 8.76 8.43 9.62
CA GLN A 229 9.08 7.49 10.70
C GLN A 229 7.80 6.91 11.33
N ALA A 230 6.77 7.76 11.55
CA ALA A 230 5.52 7.35 12.17
C ALA A 230 4.76 6.24 11.41
N ILE A 231 4.97 6.15 10.09
CA ILE A 231 4.35 5.16 9.22
C ILE A 231 5.32 4.08 8.72
N GLN A 232 6.49 3.93 9.36
CA GLN A 232 7.48 2.88 9.08
C GLN A 232 8.13 2.92 7.68
N MET A 233 8.32 4.12 7.11
CA MET A 233 8.88 4.24 5.76
C MET A 233 10.29 3.68 5.56
N PRO A 234 11.26 3.88 6.47
CA PRO A 234 12.60 3.32 6.30
C PRO A 234 12.63 1.81 6.04
N ALA A 235 11.78 1.06 6.75
CA ALA A 235 11.67 -0.38 6.55
C ALA A 235 10.85 -0.73 5.29
N ALA A 236 9.85 0.08 4.93
CA ALA A 236 9.09 -0.11 3.69
C ALA A 236 9.96 0.05 2.44
N TRP A 237 10.87 1.03 2.44
CA TRP A 237 11.78 1.30 1.32
C TRP A 237 12.82 0.22 1.07
N ASP A 238 13.05 -0.69 2.02
CA ASP A 238 13.88 -1.88 1.77
C ASP A 238 13.16 -2.89 0.89
N VAL A 239 11.82 -2.87 0.87
CA VAL A 239 10.98 -3.77 0.07
C VAL A 239 10.75 -3.16 -1.32
N THR A 240 10.22 -1.94 -1.38
CA THR A 240 9.89 -1.25 -2.62
C THR A 240 9.79 0.26 -2.40
N ARG A 241 9.95 1.04 -3.47
CA ARG A 241 9.89 2.52 -3.45
C ARG A 241 8.85 3.07 -4.42
N GLY A 242 8.01 2.20 -4.99
CA GLY A 242 6.89 2.59 -5.86
C GLY A 242 7.22 2.64 -7.35
N GLN A 243 8.31 2.00 -7.79
CA GLN A 243 8.70 1.94 -9.20
C GLN A 243 7.55 1.42 -10.10
N ASP A 244 7.45 1.98 -11.30
CA ASP A 244 6.46 1.66 -12.33
C ASP A 244 5.00 1.89 -11.91
N ILE A 245 4.74 2.65 -10.85
CA ILE A 245 3.38 3.05 -10.44
C ILE A 245 3.09 4.49 -10.82
N VAL A 246 1.92 4.73 -11.41
CA VAL A 246 1.46 6.07 -11.74
C VAL A 246 0.52 6.59 -10.64
N VAL A 247 0.90 7.68 -9.98
CA VAL A 247 0.07 8.37 -8.99
C VAL A 247 -0.41 9.70 -9.54
N ALA A 248 -1.72 9.84 -9.78
CA ALA A 248 -2.32 11.08 -10.19
C ALA A 248 -2.55 12.01 -9.00
N ILE A 249 -2.07 13.25 -9.11
CA ILE A 249 -2.27 14.32 -8.13
C ILE A 249 -3.35 15.25 -8.67
N ILE A 250 -4.60 15.05 -8.24
CA ILE A 250 -5.71 15.92 -8.60
C ILE A 250 -5.78 17.06 -7.58
N ASP A 251 -5.18 18.20 -7.92
CA ASP A 251 -4.97 19.31 -6.98
C ASP A 251 -4.86 20.67 -7.71
N THR A 252 -4.08 21.59 -7.16
CA THR A 252 -3.75 22.93 -7.68
C THR A 252 -2.66 22.91 -8.75
N GLY A 253 -2.22 21.74 -9.18
CA GLY A 253 -1.10 21.56 -10.10
C GLY A 253 0.18 21.15 -9.37
N VAL A 254 1.27 20.98 -10.11
CA VAL A 254 2.58 20.60 -9.54
C VAL A 254 3.71 21.41 -10.18
N ALA A 255 4.51 22.09 -9.37
CA ALA A 255 5.67 22.85 -9.83
C ALA A 255 6.94 21.98 -9.85
N PHE A 256 7.16 21.22 -10.92
CA PHE A 256 8.37 20.40 -11.06
C PHE A 256 9.65 21.19 -11.39
N ASP A 257 9.54 22.51 -11.56
CA ASP A 257 10.69 23.41 -11.55
C ASP A 257 11.22 23.67 -10.12
N ALA A 258 10.55 23.15 -9.09
CA ALA A 258 11.05 23.07 -7.73
C ALA A 258 12.32 22.18 -7.68
N PRO A 259 13.46 22.66 -7.13
CA PRO A 259 14.74 21.95 -7.20
C PRO A 259 14.72 20.51 -6.68
N ASP A 260 13.92 20.27 -5.64
CA ASP A 260 13.86 19.01 -4.90
C ASP A 260 12.72 18.09 -5.39
N LEU A 261 11.98 18.54 -6.40
CA LEU A 261 11.03 17.73 -7.16
C LEU A 261 11.48 17.51 -8.62
N ALA A 262 12.60 18.13 -9.01
CA ALA A 262 13.07 18.15 -10.40
C ALA A 262 13.49 16.77 -10.93
N GLY A 263 13.89 15.86 -10.04
CA GLY A 263 14.27 14.48 -10.36
C GLY A 263 13.12 13.48 -10.31
N THR A 264 11.91 13.91 -9.91
CA THR A 264 10.74 13.05 -9.81
C THR A 264 10.22 12.70 -11.20
N ASP A 265 10.02 11.40 -11.44
CA ASP A 265 9.42 10.93 -12.68
C ASP A 265 8.00 11.45 -12.83
N ARG A 266 7.66 11.92 -14.04
CA ARG A 266 6.35 12.50 -14.30
C ARG A 266 5.82 12.22 -15.69
N MET A 267 4.50 12.15 -15.78
CA MET A 267 3.76 12.19 -17.03
C MET A 267 3.46 13.63 -17.43
N THR A 268 3.14 13.84 -18.71
CA THR A 268 2.44 15.07 -19.12
C THR A 268 1.05 15.06 -18.53
N GLY A 269 0.72 16.12 -17.78
CA GLY A 269 -0.59 16.29 -17.19
C GLY A 269 -1.48 17.28 -17.94
N TYR A 270 -2.52 17.74 -17.27
CA TYR A 270 -3.50 18.68 -17.85
C TYR A 270 -4.08 19.61 -16.80
N ASP A 271 -4.38 20.85 -17.21
CA ASP A 271 -5.06 21.86 -16.40
C ASP A 271 -6.52 22.02 -16.85
N PHE A 272 -7.44 21.55 -16.02
CA PHE A 272 -8.88 21.68 -16.25
C PHE A 272 -9.46 23.03 -15.82
N VAL A 273 -8.73 23.81 -15.02
CA VAL A 273 -9.12 25.14 -14.55
C VAL A 273 -8.92 26.17 -15.67
N ASN A 274 -7.74 26.15 -16.31
CA ASN A 274 -7.41 27.04 -17.42
C ASN A 274 -7.64 26.40 -18.79
N ASN A 275 -7.90 25.09 -18.82
CA ASN A 275 -8.15 24.28 -20.01
C ASN A 275 -6.98 24.30 -21.00
N ASP A 276 -5.80 23.96 -20.50
CA ASP A 276 -4.57 23.81 -21.27
C ASP A 276 -3.71 22.63 -20.78
N ALA A 277 -2.57 22.41 -21.43
CA ALA A 277 -1.66 21.30 -21.14
C ALA A 277 -0.58 21.66 -20.12
N ASP A 278 -0.70 22.78 -19.40
CA ASP A 278 0.26 23.23 -18.39
C ASP A 278 -0.32 23.07 -16.97
N PRO A 279 -0.17 21.89 -16.33
CA PRO A 279 -0.68 21.63 -14.99
C PRO A 279 0.23 22.20 -13.89
N ARG A 280 1.03 23.24 -14.20
CA ARG A 280 1.95 23.82 -13.22
C ARG A 280 1.17 24.46 -12.07
N ASP A 281 1.68 24.26 -10.86
CA ASP A 281 1.10 24.84 -9.65
C ASP A 281 1.23 26.37 -9.63
N ASP A 282 0.20 27.03 -9.10
CA ASP A 282 0.10 28.47 -8.86
C ASP A 282 -0.43 28.81 -7.45
N ASN A 283 -0.56 27.79 -6.58
CA ASN A 283 -0.99 27.91 -5.20
C ASN A 283 0.08 27.40 -4.22
N GLY A 284 0.67 26.23 -4.50
CA GLY A 284 1.69 25.57 -3.67
C GLY A 284 1.18 24.33 -2.93
N HIS A 285 -0.14 24.19 -2.76
CA HIS A 285 -0.72 23.03 -2.09
C HIS A 285 -0.44 21.73 -2.86
N GLY A 286 -0.64 21.73 -4.17
CA GLY A 286 -0.46 20.54 -5.01
C GLY A 286 1.00 20.12 -5.11
N THR A 287 1.93 21.07 -5.13
CA THR A 287 3.38 20.80 -5.05
C THR A 287 3.76 20.14 -3.72
N HIS A 288 3.19 20.60 -2.60
CA HIS A 288 3.44 20.01 -1.27
C HIS A 288 2.87 18.58 -1.17
N VAL A 289 1.65 18.38 -1.68
CA VAL A 289 1.00 17.06 -1.77
C VAL A 289 1.80 16.10 -2.65
N ALA A 290 2.24 16.55 -3.83
CA ALA A 290 3.07 15.78 -4.76
C ALA A 290 4.40 15.36 -4.12
N GLY A 291 5.06 16.27 -3.40
CA GLY A 291 6.28 15.97 -2.65
C GLY A 291 6.06 14.91 -1.57
N THR A 292 4.94 14.97 -0.84
CA THR A 292 4.60 13.94 0.15
C THR A 292 4.49 12.55 -0.48
N VAL A 293 3.93 12.46 -1.69
CA VAL A 293 3.89 11.19 -2.45
C VAL A 293 5.28 10.80 -2.94
N ALA A 294 5.97 11.65 -3.71
CA ALA A 294 7.16 11.24 -4.47
C ALA A 294 8.20 12.35 -4.63
N GLN A 295 8.53 13.09 -3.56
CA GLN A 295 9.69 13.98 -3.54
C GLN A 295 10.94 13.25 -4.05
N THR A 296 11.76 13.94 -4.84
CA THR A 296 13.05 13.38 -5.27
C THR A 296 13.87 13.07 -4.03
N THR A 297 14.13 11.78 -3.80
CA THR A 297 14.78 11.30 -2.58
C THR A 297 16.19 10.80 -2.90
N ASN A 298 17.12 10.88 -1.95
CA ASN A 298 18.53 10.56 -2.11
C ASN A 298 19.33 11.49 -3.03
N ASN A 299 18.88 12.73 -3.21
CA ASN A 299 19.56 13.74 -4.05
C ASN A 299 20.48 14.69 -3.25
N GLY A 300 20.54 14.54 -1.91
CA GLY A 300 21.30 15.39 -1.00
C GLY A 300 20.65 16.76 -0.73
N ILE A 301 19.36 16.92 -1.04
CA ILE A 301 18.61 18.16 -0.92
C ILE A 301 17.36 17.87 -0.07
N GLY A 302 16.98 18.81 0.80
CA GLY A 302 15.67 18.83 1.42
C GLY A 302 15.18 17.53 2.08
N VAL A 303 14.11 16.97 1.50
CA VAL A 303 13.16 16.05 2.12
C VAL A 303 12.91 14.83 1.24
N ALA A 304 12.31 13.78 1.79
CA ALA A 304 11.95 12.54 1.09
C ALA A 304 10.43 12.41 0.85
N GLY A 305 10.06 11.57 -0.13
CA GLY A 305 8.69 11.20 -0.48
C GLY A 305 8.38 9.75 -0.13
N VAL A 306 7.10 9.41 0.08
CA VAL A 306 6.67 8.06 0.48
C VAL A 306 6.99 6.99 -0.59
N ALA A 307 6.61 7.24 -1.83
CA ALA A 307 6.84 6.37 -2.99
C ALA A 307 7.72 7.12 -4.01
N PHE A 308 8.96 7.41 -3.63
CA PHE A 308 9.85 8.30 -4.39
C PHE A 308 10.35 7.76 -5.74
N GLU A 309 10.06 6.50 -6.09
CA GLU A 309 10.28 5.95 -7.44
C GLU A 309 8.98 5.87 -8.26
N ALA A 310 7.84 6.35 -7.73
CA ALA A 310 6.60 6.44 -8.48
C ALA A 310 6.63 7.57 -9.52
N THR A 311 5.88 7.39 -10.61
CA THR A 311 5.66 8.42 -11.63
C THR A 311 4.45 9.26 -11.25
N LEU A 312 4.60 10.58 -11.16
CA LEU A 312 3.49 11.49 -10.89
C LEU A 312 2.75 11.90 -12.17
N LEU A 313 1.43 11.87 -12.15
CA LEU A 313 0.57 12.49 -13.15
C LEU A 313 -0.07 13.75 -12.56
N PRO A 314 0.44 14.96 -12.87
CA PRO A 314 -0.14 16.20 -12.34
C PRO A 314 -1.47 16.53 -13.03
N VAL A 315 -2.55 16.69 -12.28
CA VAL A 315 -3.86 17.04 -12.85
C VAL A 315 -4.44 18.22 -12.10
N LYS A 316 -4.41 19.41 -12.72
CA LYS A 316 -4.86 20.63 -12.08
C LYS A 316 -6.38 20.76 -12.21
N ALA A 317 -7.06 20.65 -11.07
CA ALA A 317 -8.52 20.79 -10.95
C ALA A 317 -8.93 21.90 -9.96
N LEU A 318 -7.95 22.46 -9.24
CA LEU A 318 -8.10 23.58 -8.31
C LEU A 318 -7.30 24.79 -8.83
N GLY A 319 -7.91 25.98 -8.82
CA GLY A 319 -7.24 27.21 -9.23
C GLY A 319 -6.33 27.79 -8.15
N ALA A 320 -5.69 28.92 -8.43
CA ALA A 320 -4.76 29.61 -7.51
C ALA A 320 -5.30 29.89 -6.10
N SER A 321 -6.62 29.93 -5.92
CA SER A 321 -7.25 30.10 -4.59
C SER A 321 -7.41 28.79 -3.79
N GLY A 322 -7.00 27.64 -4.34
CA GLY A 322 -7.24 26.32 -3.76
C GLY A 322 -8.66 25.79 -3.99
N ASN A 323 -9.49 26.50 -4.75
CA ASN A 323 -10.87 26.11 -5.05
C ASN A 323 -11.01 25.55 -6.46
N GLY A 324 -11.93 24.60 -6.65
CA GLY A 324 -12.24 24.03 -7.96
C GLY A 324 -13.69 23.56 -8.05
N SER A 325 -14.16 23.37 -9.27
CA SER A 325 -15.53 22.92 -9.53
C SER A 325 -15.59 21.38 -9.52
N TYR A 326 -16.71 20.80 -9.07
CA TYR A 326 -16.92 19.36 -9.19
C TYR A 326 -16.86 18.89 -10.65
N SER A 327 -17.26 19.72 -11.62
CA SER A 327 -17.12 19.38 -13.04
C SER A 327 -15.67 19.22 -13.48
N ASP A 328 -14.75 20.01 -12.96
CA ASP A 328 -13.33 19.90 -13.32
C ASP A 328 -12.67 18.75 -12.57
N ILE A 329 -13.06 18.50 -11.32
CA ILE A 329 -12.65 17.30 -10.56
C ILE A 329 -13.13 16.02 -11.25
N ILE A 330 -14.38 15.97 -11.74
CA ILE A 330 -14.90 14.83 -12.49
C ILE A 330 -14.07 14.58 -13.76
N LYS A 331 -13.79 15.62 -14.56
CA LYS A 331 -12.94 15.50 -15.75
C LYS A 331 -11.53 15.03 -15.38
N ALA A 332 -10.97 15.57 -14.31
CA ALA A 332 -9.65 15.21 -13.80
C ALA A 332 -9.56 13.73 -13.40
N ILE A 333 -10.59 13.21 -12.70
CA ILE A 333 -10.65 11.78 -12.35
C ILE A 333 -10.69 10.93 -13.62
N THR A 334 -11.59 11.24 -14.56
CA THR A 334 -11.69 10.47 -15.81
C THR A 334 -10.40 10.53 -16.62
N TYR A 335 -9.77 11.70 -16.71
CA TYR A 335 -8.50 11.89 -17.40
C TYR A 335 -7.37 11.10 -16.74
N ALA A 336 -7.26 11.12 -15.41
CA ALA A 336 -6.24 10.39 -14.68
C ALA A 336 -6.29 8.89 -14.97
N VAL A 337 -7.50 8.32 -14.91
CA VAL A 337 -7.73 6.90 -15.25
C VAL A 337 -7.37 6.62 -16.71
N ASP A 338 -7.81 7.48 -17.64
CA ASP A 338 -7.55 7.31 -19.08
C ASP A 338 -6.07 7.47 -19.46
N GLN A 339 -5.29 8.19 -18.63
CA GLN A 339 -3.83 8.27 -18.75
C GLN A 339 -3.10 7.08 -18.08
N GLY A 340 -3.82 6.17 -17.43
CA GLY A 340 -3.25 4.99 -16.80
C GLY A 340 -2.76 5.21 -15.37
N ALA A 341 -3.38 6.11 -14.61
CA ALA A 341 -3.14 6.21 -13.18
C ALA A 341 -3.53 4.92 -12.45
N ASP A 342 -2.65 4.45 -11.57
CA ASP A 342 -2.91 3.31 -10.67
C ASP A 342 -3.54 3.79 -9.35
N VAL A 343 -3.12 4.98 -8.91
CA VAL A 343 -3.60 5.65 -7.70
C VAL A 343 -4.00 7.08 -8.04
N ILE A 344 -5.11 7.55 -7.49
CA ILE A 344 -5.55 8.95 -7.54
C ILE A 344 -5.53 9.50 -6.12
N ASN A 345 -4.76 10.56 -5.88
CA ASN A 345 -4.84 11.34 -4.65
C ASN A 345 -5.67 12.61 -4.87
N MET A 346 -6.69 12.79 -4.02
CA MET A 346 -7.52 13.97 -3.96
C MET A 346 -7.44 14.59 -2.56
N SER A 347 -6.42 15.42 -2.35
CA SER A 347 -6.23 16.20 -1.12
C SER A 347 -7.20 17.40 -1.02
N LEU A 348 -8.47 17.15 -1.34
CA LEU A 348 -9.55 18.12 -1.44
C LEU A 348 -10.83 17.52 -0.85
N ALA A 349 -11.74 18.39 -0.42
CA ALA A 349 -13.01 17.98 0.16
C ALA A 349 -14.11 19.02 -0.09
N GLY A 350 -15.33 18.55 -0.33
CA GLY A 350 -16.54 19.34 -0.47
C GLY A 350 -17.66 18.79 0.40
N ARG A 351 -18.45 19.69 0.99
CA ARG A 351 -19.50 19.35 1.97
C ARG A 351 -20.65 18.52 1.41
N ASN A 352 -20.91 18.65 0.11
CA ASN A 352 -22.10 18.08 -0.52
C ASN A 352 -21.73 16.90 -1.41
N GLY A 353 -22.48 15.81 -1.29
CA GLY A 353 -22.42 14.70 -2.24
C GLY A 353 -23.01 15.11 -3.59
N SER A 354 -22.47 14.53 -4.65
CA SER A 354 -22.94 14.64 -6.03
C SER A 354 -22.97 13.27 -6.69
N GLN A 355 -24.08 12.90 -7.32
CA GLN A 355 -24.16 11.63 -8.05
C GLN A 355 -23.12 11.56 -9.19
N ALA A 356 -22.91 12.66 -9.92
CA ALA A 356 -21.93 12.69 -11.02
C ALA A 356 -20.49 12.52 -10.52
N LEU A 357 -20.17 13.06 -9.33
CA LEU A 357 -18.86 12.85 -8.70
C LEU A 357 -18.71 11.41 -8.23
N GLN A 358 -19.77 10.82 -7.66
CA GLN A 358 -19.79 9.42 -7.26
C GLN A 358 -19.59 8.46 -8.45
N GLU A 359 -20.22 8.76 -9.59
CA GLU A 359 -20.04 8.00 -10.83
C GLU A 359 -18.60 8.09 -11.36
N ALA A 360 -17.94 9.24 -11.22
CA ALA A 360 -16.55 9.40 -11.62
C ALA A 360 -15.57 8.61 -10.74
N VAL A 361 -15.74 8.63 -9.41
CA VAL A 361 -14.89 7.80 -8.52
C VAL A 361 -15.17 6.32 -8.70
N ARG A 362 -16.44 5.93 -8.92
CA ARG A 362 -16.78 4.56 -9.29
C ARG A 362 -16.12 4.15 -10.61
N TYR A 363 -16.10 5.02 -11.61
CA TYR A 363 -15.43 4.74 -12.89
C TYR A 363 -13.94 4.39 -12.71
N ALA A 364 -13.25 5.10 -11.82
CA ALA A 364 -11.87 4.82 -11.45
C ALA A 364 -11.74 3.48 -10.71
N TYR A 365 -12.55 3.27 -9.67
CA TYR A 365 -12.57 2.04 -8.89
C TYR A 365 -12.86 0.79 -9.76
N ASP A 366 -13.87 0.85 -10.62
CA ASP A 366 -14.26 -0.25 -11.53
C ASP A 366 -13.14 -0.60 -12.55
N ARG A 367 -12.12 0.26 -12.70
CA ARG A 367 -10.93 0.04 -13.54
C ARG A 367 -9.69 -0.36 -12.75
N GLY A 368 -9.85 -0.66 -11.47
CA GLY A 368 -8.76 -1.08 -10.59
C GLY A 368 -7.90 0.07 -10.07
N VAL A 369 -8.34 1.32 -10.21
CA VAL A 369 -7.62 2.49 -9.71
C VAL A 369 -8.00 2.73 -8.25
N VAL A 370 -7.00 2.82 -7.37
CA VAL A 370 -7.22 3.19 -5.97
C VAL A 370 -7.44 4.68 -5.86
N VAL A 371 -8.56 5.08 -5.27
CA VAL A 371 -8.90 6.50 -5.06
C VAL A 371 -8.74 6.82 -3.59
N VAL A 372 -7.90 7.81 -3.26
CA VAL A 372 -7.61 8.25 -1.89
C VAL A 372 -8.03 9.71 -1.76
N ALA A 373 -8.77 10.05 -0.70
CA ALA A 373 -9.21 11.42 -0.48
C ALA A 373 -9.19 11.86 0.98
N ALA A 374 -8.98 13.16 1.18
CA ALA A 374 -8.96 13.81 2.48
C ALA A 374 -10.37 13.86 3.12
N ALA A 375 -10.48 13.52 4.40
CA ALA A 375 -11.77 13.49 5.11
C ALA A 375 -12.42 14.87 5.35
N GLY A 376 -11.61 15.93 5.37
CA GLY A 376 -12.01 17.32 5.61
C GLY A 376 -11.55 17.86 6.97
N ASN A 377 -11.53 19.19 7.10
CA ASN A 377 -10.84 19.90 8.19
C ASN A 377 -11.79 20.76 9.06
N ASP A 378 -13.04 20.34 9.26
CA ASP A 378 -14.07 21.12 9.97
C ASP A 378 -14.45 20.56 11.35
N ALA A 379 -13.69 19.57 11.84
CA ALA A 379 -13.95 18.85 13.09
C ALA A 379 -15.36 18.23 13.17
N GLN A 380 -15.94 17.86 12.03
CA GLN A 380 -17.31 17.35 11.95
C GLN A 380 -17.36 15.82 12.09
N PRO A 381 -18.41 15.26 12.70
CA PRO A 381 -18.69 13.82 12.75
C PRO A 381 -19.24 13.30 11.40
N THR A 382 -18.79 13.87 10.29
CA THR A 382 -19.12 13.43 8.93
C THR A 382 -17.90 13.66 8.03
N VAL A 383 -17.50 12.60 7.31
CA VAL A 383 -16.50 12.64 6.25
C VAL A 383 -17.09 13.34 5.01
N TYR A 384 -16.31 14.24 4.40
CA TYR A 384 -16.73 15.03 3.25
C TYR A 384 -16.45 14.33 1.92
N PHE A 385 -16.97 14.86 0.82
CA PHE A 385 -16.88 14.22 -0.50
C PHE A 385 -15.69 14.76 -1.29
N PRO A 386 -14.97 13.91 -2.07
CA PRO A 386 -15.34 12.54 -2.42
C PRO A 386 -14.99 11.45 -1.40
N ALA A 387 -14.24 11.74 -0.32
CA ALA A 387 -13.86 10.73 0.68
C ALA A 387 -15.07 9.96 1.26
N GLY A 388 -16.20 10.63 1.47
CA GLY A 388 -17.44 10.01 1.99
C GLY A 388 -18.13 9.03 1.03
N TYR A 389 -17.58 8.77 -0.17
CA TYR A 389 -18.03 7.67 -1.02
C TYR A 389 -17.32 6.35 -0.63
N ASP A 390 -17.60 5.91 0.59
CA ASP A 390 -17.05 4.75 1.32
C ASP A 390 -16.81 3.49 0.46
N GLN A 391 -17.69 3.22 -0.51
CA GLN A 391 -17.55 2.04 -1.39
C GLN A 391 -16.38 2.13 -2.39
N TYR A 392 -15.94 3.34 -2.76
CA TYR A 392 -15.04 3.56 -3.90
C TYR A 392 -13.80 4.37 -3.54
N VAL A 393 -13.76 5.00 -2.37
CA VAL A 393 -12.74 5.99 -2.01
C VAL A 393 -12.25 5.70 -0.60
N ILE A 394 -10.94 5.59 -0.45
CA ILE A 394 -10.27 5.48 0.84
C ILE A 394 -10.22 6.86 1.49
N ALA A 395 -11.00 7.04 2.55
CA ALA A 395 -11.12 8.25 3.32
C ALA A 395 -10.02 8.37 4.39
N VAL A 396 -9.30 9.48 4.38
CA VAL A 396 -8.11 9.67 5.21
C VAL A 396 -8.26 10.81 6.20
N GLY A 397 -8.16 10.48 7.49
CA GLY A 397 -8.10 11.41 8.60
C GLY A 397 -6.67 11.74 9.02
N ALA A 398 -6.51 12.78 9.84
CA ALA A 398 -5.20 13.32 10.23
C ALA A 398 -4.84 13.06 11.69
N VAL A 399 -3.61 12.60 11.93
CA VAL A 399 -3.00 12.55 13.27
C VAL A 399 -1.82 13.52 13.41
N ARG A 400 -1.55 13.87 14.66
CA ARG A 400 -0.33 14.56 15.10
C ARG A 400 0.81 13.57 15.38
N VAL A 401 1.98 14.11 15.75
CA VAL A 401 3.16 13.33 16.13
C VAL A 401 2.93 12.41 17.34
N ASP A 402 2.06 12.81 18.27
CA ASP A 402 1.65 11.99 19.43
C ASP A 402 0.57 10.94 19.10
N ASN A 403 0.19 10.79 17.83
CA ASN A 403 -0.88 9.95 17.31
C ASN A 403 -2.30 10.36 17.74
N ALA A 404 -2.49 11.50 18.39
CA ALA A 404 -3.82 12.01 18.62
C ALA A 404 -4.45 12.45 17.28
N LYS A 405 -5.77 12.22 17.15
CA LYS A 405 -6.56 12.83 16.07
C LYS A 405 -6.42 14.34 16.16
N THR A 406 -6.14 14.99 15.04
CA THR A 406 -6.04 16.45 15.03
C THR A 406 -7.40 17.08 15.36
N ASN A 407 -7.35 18.29 15.94
CA ASN A 407 -8.54 19.03 16.33
C ASN A 407 -9.44 19.36 15.14
N TYR A 408 -8.88 19.50 13.94
CA TYR A 408 -9.59 19.83 12.71
C TYR A 408 -10.10 18.61 11.94
N SER A 409 -9.54 17.41 12.11
CA SER A 409 -9.90 16.25 11.28
C SER A 409 -11.38 15.90 11.45
N ASN A 410 -12.12 15.91 10.34
CA ASN A 410 -13.41 15.26 10.23
C ASN A 410 -13.27 13.76 10.51
N TYR A 411 -14.35 13.16 10.97
CA TYR A 411 -14.42 11.77 11.40
C TYR A 411 -15.82 11.21 11.13
N GLY A 412 -16.04 9.92 11.31
CA GLY A 412 -17.33 9.30 11.07
C GLY A 412 -17.21 7.85 10.62
N SER A 413 -18.35 7.25 10.27
CA SER A 413 -18.38 5.83 9.87
C SER A 413 -17.75 5.54 8.51
N ALA A 414 -17.60 6.55 7.66
CA ALA A 414 -16.98 6.45 6.33
C ALA A 414 -15.49 6.84 6.36
N LEU A 415 -14.85 6.70 7.51
CA LEU A 415 -13.43 7.00 7.69
C LEU A 415 -12.67 5.67 7.74
N ASP A 416 -11.71 5.48 6.84
CA ASP A 416 -11.03 4.20 6.70
C ASP A 416 -9.71 4.16 7.46
N LEU A 417 -8.91 5.21 7.32
CA LEU A 417 -7.53 5.23 7.79
C LEU A 417 -7.13 6.60 8.34
N MET A 418 -6.13 6.58 9.21
CA MET A 418 -5.43 7.76 9.66
C MET A 418 -4.02 7.80 9.09
N ALA A 419 -3.54 9.01 8.80
CA ALA A 419 -2.17 9.24 8.39
C ALA A 419 -1.63 10.57 8.97
N PRO A 420 -0.31 10.79 8.95
CA PRO A 420 0.29 12.02 9.44
C PRO A 420 -0.26 13.25 8.71
N GLY A 421 -1.02 14.08 9.44
CA GLY A 421 -1.54 15.34 8.93
C GLY A 421 -0.98 16.56 9.66
N GLY A 422 -0.38 16.36 10.83
CA GLY A 422 0.34 17.40 11.57
C GLY A 422 -0.53 18.44 12.26
N ASP A 423 0.11 19.23 13.11
CA ASP A 423 -0.48 20.38 13.81
C ASP A 423 0.62 21.44 13.98
N VAL A 424 0.58 22.49 13.17
CA VAL A 424 1.62 23.54 13.18
C VAL A 424 1.50 24.47 14.39
N GLY A 425 0.42 24.34 15.17
CA GLY A 425 0.20 25.10 16.39
C GLY A 425 0.91 24.51 17.62
N VAL A 426 1.48 23.32 17.50
CA VAL A 426 2.20 22.64 18.58
C VAL A 426 3.59 22.20 18.12
N ASP A 427 4.55 22.26 19.04
CA ASP A 427 5.89 21.68 18.89
C ASP A 427 6.05 20.67 20.04
N GLN A 428 5.70 19.41 19.76
CA GLN A 428 5.72 18.31 20.71
C GLN A 428 7.04 17.52 20.63
N ASN A 429 7.79 17.67 19.54
CA ASN A 429 9.09 17.04 19.35
C ASN A 429 10.27 17.93 19.82
N ASN A 430 9.98 19.20 20.16
CA ASN A 430 10.90 20.23 20.63
C ASN A 430 12.05 20.53 19.64
N ASP A 431 11.78 20.47 18.33
CA ASP A 431 12.74 20.83 17.28
C ASP A 431 12.76 22.34 16.96
N GLY A 432 11.88 23.12 17.59
CA GLY A 432 11.75 24.56 17.40
C GLY A 432 10.78 24.96 16.30
N TYR A 433 10.11 23.99 15.65
CA TYR A 433 9.10 24.21 14.61
C TYR A 433 7.77 23.55 14.99
N GLY A 434 6.68 24.05 14.40
CA GLY A 434 5.38 23.38 14.56
C GLY A 434 5.36 22.02 13.85
N ASP A 435 4.71 21.03 14.45
CA ASP A 435 4.65 19.62 14.02
C ASP A 435 3.76 19.38 12.77
N GLY A 436 3.98 20.16 11.71
CA GLY A 436 3.34 19.92 10.42
C GLY A 436 4.01 18.81 9.61
N VAL A 437 3.53 18.60 8.39
CA VAL A 437 4.21 17.81 7.36
C VAL A 437 5.10 18.73 6.54
N LEU A 438 6.41 18.46 6.52
CA LEU A 438 7.38 19.27 5.80
C LEU A 438 7.58 18.78 4.36
N GLN A 439 7.36 19.66 3.39
CA GLN A 439 7.73 19.43 1.98
C GLN A 439 8.18 20.72 1.28
N GLN A 440 8.85 20.59 0.12
CA GLN A 440 9.17 21.73 -0.72
C GLN A 440 7.91 22.28 -1.40
N THR A 441 7.72 23.59 -1.34
CA THR A 441 6.64 24.31 -2.02
C THR A 441 7.06 25.76 -2.28
N PHE A 442 6.15 26.62 -2.71
CA PHE A 442 6.42 28.04 -2.88
C PHE A 442 6.77 28.71 -1.54
N ASN A 443 7.77 29.59 -1.59
CA ASN A 443 8.08 30.47 -0.48
C ASN A 443 6.96 31.49 -0.25
N SER A 444 7.04 32.19 0.88
CA SER A 444 6.03 33.17 1.29
C SER A 444 5.78 34.31 0.28
N SER A 445 6.72 34.55 -0.63
CA SER A 445 6.61 35.56 -1.69
C SER A 445 5.97 35.06 -2.99
N GLY A 446 5.84 33.73 -3.16
CA GLY A 446 5.37 33.10 -4.40
C GLY A 446 6.36 33.18 -5.58
N SER A 447 7.55 33.76 -5.39
CA SER A 447 8.54 33.99 -6.45
C SER A 447 9.69 32.96 -6.51
N GLY A 448 9.69 31.99 -5.58
CA GLY A 448 10.67 30.92 -5.51
C GLY A 448 10.19 29.79 -4.60
N PHE A 449 11.08 28.86 -4.28
CA PHE A 449 10.77 27.66 -3.49
C PHE A 449 11.38 27.71 -2.09
N SER A 450 10.73 27.05 -1.13
CA SER A 450 11.15 26.88 0.26
C SER A 450 10.59 25.57 0.81
N TYR A 451 11.00 25.16 2.01
CA TYR A 451 10.41 24.05 2.74
C TYR A 451 9.43 24.56 3.76
N ARG A 452 8.19 24.06 3.72
CA ARG A 452 7.11 24.55 4.60
C ARG A 452 6.38 23.40 5.26
N PHE A 453 6.08 23.60 6.54
CA PHE A 453 5.21 22.74 7.31
C PHE A 453 3.76 23.10 7.00
N PHE A 454 3.00 22.15 6.43
CA PHE A 454 1.55 22.27 6.28
C PHE A 454 0.84 21.29 7.22
N GLU A 455 -0.40 21.63 7.58
CA GLU A 455 -1.30 20.75 8.32
C GLU A 455 -2.59 20.50 7.54
N GLY A 456 -3.21 19.34 7.77
CA GLY A 456 -4.52 19.03 7.23
C GLY A 456 -4.71 17.54 6.90
N THR A 457 -5.97 17.12 6.75
CA THR A 457 -6.26 15.83 6.10
C THR A 457 -5.74 15.78 4.67
N SER A 458 -5.53 16.94 4.05
CA SER A 458 -4.86 17.10 2.76
C SER A 458 -3.38 16.68 2.77
N MET A 459 -2.70 16.76 3.91
CA MET A 459 -1.33 16.28 4.10
C MET A 459 -1.32 14.80 4.53
N ALA A 460 -2.39 14.31 5.18
CA ALA A 460 -2.55 12.90 5.51
C ALA A 460 -2.82 12.03 4.27
N SER A 461 -3.74 12.44 3.40
CA SER A 461 -4.12 11.74 2.16
C SER A 461 -2.93 11.25 1.30
N PRO A 462 -1.92 12.09 0.97
CA PRO A 462 -0.80 11.66 0.11
C PRO A 462 0.10 10.60 0.75
N HIS A 463 0.11 10.46 2.08
CA HIS A 463 0.82 9.33 2.70
C HIS A 463 0.15 7.99 2.38
N VAL A 464 -1.19 7.96 2.41
CA VAL A 464 -1.99 6.77 2.06
C VAL A 464 -1.88 6.50 0.56
N ALA A 465 -1.91 7.53 -0.29
CA ALA A 465 -1.71 7.37 -1.73
C ALA A 465 -0.31 6.84 -2.06
N GLY A 466 0.72 7.33 -1.38
CA GLY A 466 2.08 6.79 -1.48
C GLY A 466 2.14 5.34 -1.05
N LEU A 467 1.53 4.96 0.08
CA LEU A 467 1.48 3.57 0.52
C LEU A 467 0.75 2.67 -0.47
N ALA A 468 -0.40 3.11 -1.00
CA ALA A 468 -1.11 2.39 -2.06
C ALA A 468 -0.20 2.12 -3.28
N ALA A 469 0.65 3.09 -3.65
CA ALA A 469 1.62 2.90 -4.71
C ALA A 469 2.67 1.82 -4.35
N LEU A 470 3.22 1.82 -3.13
CA LEU A 470 4.14 0.77 -2.69
C LEU A 470 3.49 -0.62 -2.74
N LEU A 471 2.24 -0.73 -2.31
CA LEU A 471 1.50 -1.99 -2.31
C LEU A 471 1.23 -2.48 -3.74
N PHE A 472 0.87 -1.59 -4.67
CA PHE A 472 0.78 -1.94 -6.09
C PHE A 472 2.12 -2.36 -6.69
N ALA A 473 3.23 -1.70 -6.32
CA ALA A 473 4.55 -2.08 -6.80
C ALA A 473 4.91 -3.52 -6.40
N GLN A 474 4.42 -3.97 -5.25
CA GLN A 474 4.61 -5.34 -4.77
C GLN A 474 3.60 -6.33 -5.39
N ASN A 475 2.35 -5.91 -5.63
CA ASN A 475 1.30 -6.73 -6.24
C ASN A 475 0.46 -5.91 -7.23
N ARG A 476 0.93 -5.82 -8.47
CA ARG A 476 0.28 -5.08 -9.56
C ARG A 476 -1.11 -5.57 -9.96
N ASN A 477 -1.50 -6.77 -9.51
CA ASN A 477 -2.80 -7.38 -9.81
C ASN A 477 -3.80 -7.24 -8.66
N ALA A 478 -3.41 -6.57 -7.55
CA ALA A 478 -4.32 -6.34 -6.45
C ALA A 478 -5.52 -5.49 -6.89
N SER A 479 -6.72 -5.82 -6.41
CA SER A 479 -7.86 -4.91 -6.55
C SER A 479 -7.76 -3.73 -5.58
N PRO A 480 -8.49 -2.63 -5.81
CA PRO A 480 -8.59 -1.54 -4.85
C PRO A 480 -8.96 -2.02 -3.43
N ASP A 481 -9.93 -2.94 -3.32
CA ASP A 481 -10.31 -3.56 -2.05
C ASP A 481 -9.16 -4.30 -1.36
N GLN A 482 -8.31 -5.00 -2.14
CA GLN A 482 -7.17 -5.71 -1.57
C GLN A 482 -6.11 -4.74 -1.06
N ILE A 483 -5.85 -3.66 -1.80
CA ILE A 483 -4.91 -2.61 -1.39
C ILE A 483 -5.40 -1.93 -0.11
N GLU A 484 -6.66 -1.54 -0.06
CA GLU A 484 -7.28 -0.99 1.15
C GLU A 484 -7.23 -1.97 2.31
N LYS A 485 -7.52 -3.25 2.06
CA LYS A 485 -7.45 -4.30 3.06
C LYS A 485 -6.04 -4.47 3.65
N TYR A 486 -4.99 -4.43 2.83
CA TYR A 486 -3.62 -4.49 3.36
C TYR A 486 -3.31 -3.31 4.27
N MET A 487 -3.82 -2.12 3.96
CA MET A 487 -3.62 -0.94 4.80
C MET A 487 -4.43 -1.01 6.10
N THR A 488 -5.69 -1.44 6.04
CA THR A 488 -6.57 -1.53 7.22
C THR A 488 -6.20 -2.66 8.15
N ASP A 489 -5.84 -3.85 7.64
CA ASP A 489 -5.41 -5.00 8.45
C ASP A 489 -4.07 -4.76 9.18
N SER A 490 -3.20 -3.90 8.62
CA SER A 490 -1.88 -3.60 9.18
C SER A 490 -1.84 -2.31 10.00
N ALA A 491 -2.92 -1.53 9.98
CA ALA A 491 -3.01 -0.24 10.66
C ALA A 491 -2.81 -0.40 12.17
N ARG A 492 -2.07 0.53 12.77
CA ARG A 492 -1.97 0.64 14.22
C ARG A 492 -3.27 1.22 14.75
N ASN A 493 -4.08 0.40 15.39
CA ASN A 493 -5.32 0.83 16.05
C ASN A 493 -5.02 1.93 17.09
N LEU A 494 -5.69 3.07 16.96
CA LEU A 494 -5.54 4.24 17.84
C LEU A 494 -6.76 4.51 18.73
N GLY A 495 -7.83 3.75 18.58
CA GLY A 495 -9.06 3.97 19.34
C GLY A 495 -10.33 3.60 18.58
N PRO A 496 -11.46 4.25 18.91
CA PRO A 496 -12.75 3.98 18.28
C PRO A 496 -12.72 4.21 16.76
N ALA A 497 -13.27 3.25 16.00
CA ALA A 497 -13.26 3.31 14.53
C ALA A 497 -13.98 4.53 13.94
N ASN A 498 -14.99 5.07 14.64
CA ASN A 498 -15.66 6.30 14.21
C ASN A 498 -14.76 7.55 14.30
N GLU A 499 -13.66 7.49 15.04
CA GLU A 499 -12.70 8.60 15.18
C GLU A 499 -11.40 8.35 14.42
N PHE A 500 -11.00 7.07 14.26
CA PHE A 500 -9.70 6.69 13.73
C PHE A 500 -9.75 5.69 12.56
N GLY A 501 -10.94 5.30 12.07
CA GLY A 501 -11.05 4.20 11.12
C GLY A 501 -10.38 2.92 11.64
N ALA A 502 -9.60 2.24 10.81
CA ALA A 502 -8.75 1.14 11.24
C ALA A 502 -7.51 1.58 12.05
N GLY A 503 -7.15 2.86 12.00
CA GLY A 503 -6.02 3.45 12.73
C GLY A 503 -4.95 4.03 11.81
N LEU A 504 -3.75 4.25 12.36
CA LEU A 504 -2.63 4.84 11.63
C LEU A 504 -2.01 3.82 10.67
N ILE A 505 -1.85 4.19 9.39
CA ILE A 505 -1.17 3.33 8.41
C ILE A 505 0.25 2.95 8.85
N GLN A 506 0.66 1.72 8.53
CA GLN A 506 1.99 1.18 8.85
C GLN A 506 2.56 0.52 7.59
N ALA A 507 3.39 1.25 6.84
CA ALA A 507 3.78 0.87 5.48
C ALA A 507 4.52 -0.47 5.40
N ALA A 508 5.49 -0.68 6.29
CA ALA A 508 6.25 -1.93 6.33
C ALA A 508 5.36 -3.12 6.73
N ASN A 509 4.48 -2.93 7.72
CA ASN A 509 3.50 -3.96 8.11
C ASN A 509 2.54 -4.29 6.94
N ALA A 510 2.04 -3.29 6.22
CA ALA A 510 1.15 -3.50 5.07
C ALA A 510 1.83 -4.30 3.96
N LEU A 511 3.08 -3.95 3.62
CA LEU A 511 3.89 -4.68 2.63
C LEU A 511 4.19 -6.12 3.07
N ALA A 512 4.35 -6.36 4.37
CA ALA A 512 4.55 -7.70 4.91
C ALA A 512 3.31 -8.61 4.71
N LEU A 513 2.10 -8.06 4.64
CA LEU A 513 0.88 -8.82 4.35
C LEU A 513 0.79 -9.31 2.89
N ILE A 514 1.54 -8.69 1.98
CA ILE A 514 1.61 -9.11 0.57
C ILE A 514 2.57 -10.31 0.40
N SER A 515 3.35 -10.64 1.42
CA SER A 515 4.19 -11.86 1.43
C SER A 515 3.36 -13.10 1.78
N PRO A 516 3.63 -14.27 1.17
CA PRO A 516 2.91 -15.50 1.52
C PRO A 516 3.12 -15.82 3.00
N PRO A 517 2.16 -16.50 3.67
CA PRO A 517 2.34 -16.90 5.05
C PRO A 517 3.68 -17.62 5.18
N ILE A 518 4.46 -17.28 6.22
CA ILE A 518 5.55 -18.12 6.66
C ILE A 518 4.93 -19.50 6.85
N VAL A 519 5.23 -20.43 5.95
CA VAL A 519 4.86 -21.82 6.12
C VAL A 519 5.77 -22.33 7.23
N THR A 520 5.39 -22.10 8.48
CA THR A 520 5.79 -23.01 9.54
C THR A 520 5.29 -24.37 9.09
N PRO A 521 6.17 -25.38 8.90
CA PRO A 521 5.76 -26.69 8.43
C PRO A 521 4.76 -27.28 9.43
N THR A 522 3.47 -27.15 9.15
CA THR A 522 2.40 -27.81 9.90
C THR A 522 2.41 -29.27 9.50
N THR A 523 2.93 -30.10 10.40
CA THR A 523 3.02 -31.56 10.27
C THR A 523 1.68 -32.26 10.46
N GLN A 524 0.59 -31.78 9.83
CA GLN A 524 -0.72 -32.42 9.99
C GLN A 524 -1.42 -32.67 8.65
N PRO A 525 -1.50 -33.93 8.18
CA PRO A 525 -2.28 -34.27 7.01
C PRO A 525 -3.78 -34.22 7.32
N SER A 526 -4.54 -33.48 6.51
CA SER A 526 -6.01 -33.46 6.55
C SER A 526 -6.56 -34.38 5.45
N THR A 527 -7.34 -35.39 5.83
CA THR A 527 -7.93 -36.40 4.95
C THR A 527 -9.30 -35.94 4.43
N ALA A 528 -9.40 -35.64 3.13
CA ALA A 528 -10.68 -35.52 2.43
C ALA A 528 -10.92 -36.75 1.53
N THR A 529 -12.07 -37.39 1.73
CA THR A 529 -12.52 -38.61 1.04
C THR A 529 -13.10 -38.29 -0.35
N PRO A 530 -12.76 -39.03 -1.42
CA PRO A 530 -13.36 -38.82 -2.74
C PRO A 530 -14.69 -39.57 -2.93
N THR A 531 -15.63 -38.93 -3.62
CA THR A 531 -16.89 -39.48 -4.17
C THR A 531 -16.59 -40.23 -5.49
N PRO A 532 -17.24 -41.37 -5.81
CA PRO A 532 -16.92 -42.17 -7.00
C PRO A 532 -17.46 -41.57 -8.32
N THR A 533 -16.69 -41.70 -9.41
CA THR A 533 -17.09 -41.40 -10.81
C THR A 533 -17.07 -42.69 -11.67
N PRO A 534 -17.58 -42.71 -12.91
CA PRO A 534 -18.43 -43.78 -13.45
C PRO A 534 -17.64 -44.83 -14.25
N THR A 535 -18.28 -45.97 -14.47
CA THR A 535 -17.70 -47.14 -15.14
C THR A 535 -17.64 -46.99 -16.67
N ASN A 536 -16.46 -47.18 -17.27
CA ASN A 536 -16.27 -47.39 -18.70
C ASN A 536 -16.41 -48.89 -19.04
N THR A 537 -17.50 -49.28 -19.72
CA THR A 537 -17.59 -50.58 -20.42
C THR A 537 -17.98 -50.32 -21.88
N PRO A 538 -17.29 -50.90 -22.88
CA PRO A 538 -17.61 -50.69 -24.29
C PRO A 538 -18.76 -51.61 -24.73
N THR A 539 -19.78 -51.05 -25.39
CA THR A 539 -20.90 -51.80 -25.97
C THR A 539 -20.75 -51.88 -27.49
N ASN A 540 -20.66 -53.09 -28.03
CA ASN A 540 -20.67 -53.38 -29.46
C ASN A 540 -22.12 -53.55 -29.97
N THR A 541 -22.72 -52.52 -30.57
CA THR A 541 -23.90 -52.69 -31.46
C THR A 541 -24.13 -51.42 -32.30
N PRO A 542 -24.37 -51.53 -33.63
CA PRO A 542 -24.65 -50.37 -34.48
C PRO A 542 -26.13 -49.99 -34.42
N THR A 543 -26.44 -48.68 -34.46
CA THR A 543 -27.81 -48.16 -34.61
C THR A 543 -27.85 -47.18 -35.80
N PRO A 544 -28.84 -47.26 -36.68
CA PRO A 544 -28.96 -46.41 -37.86
C PRO A 544 -29.60 -45.04 -37.53
N GLU A 545 -29.14 -44.00 -38.24
CA GLU A 545 -29.86 -42.74 -38.49
C GLU A 545 -31.15 -42.99 -39.31
N PRO A 546 -32.18 -42.09 -39.33
CA PRO A 546 -32.03 -40.67 -39.73
C PRO A 546 -32.88 -39.60 -38.97
N THR A 547 -32.30 -38.39 -38.93
CA THR A 547 -32.81 -37.04 -39.31
C THR A 547 -34.27 -36.63 -39.02
N VAL A 548 -34.49 -35.53 -38.27
CA VAL A 548 -35.22 -34.29 -38.72
C VAL A 548 -34.87 -33.08 -37.82
N GLU A 549 -34.67 -31.93 -38.47
CA GLU A 549 -34.49 -30.55 -37.97
C GLU A 549 -35.76 -29.97 -37.29
N PRO A 550 -35.65 -28.93 -36.43
CA PRO A 550 -36.48 -27.75 -36.70
C PRO A 550 -35.84 -26.38 -36.36
N THR A 551 -36.15 -25.42 -37.24
CA THR A 551 -36.09 -23.96 -37.05
C THR A 551 -37.23 -23.46 -36.15
N ILE A 552 -37.00 -22.56 -35.18
CA ILE A 552 -38.01 -21.53 -34.82
C ILE A 552 -37.39 -20.29 -34.13
N GLU A 553 -37.84 -19.12 -34.59
CA GLU A 553 -37.73 -17.76 -34.07
C GLU A 553 -38.44 -17.53 -32.70
N PRO A 554 -38.19 -16.41 -31.99
CA PRO A 554 -38.69 -16.20 -30.62
C PRO A 554 -40.14 -15.70 -30.61
N THR A 555 -40.94 -16.19 -29.66
CA THR A 555 -42.26 -15.64 -29.34
C THR A 555 -42.23 -14.80 -28.07
N THR A 556 -42.86 -13.63 -28.16
CA THR A 556 -43.19 -12.73 -27.06
C THR A 556 -44.53 -13.11 -26.44
N GLN A 557 -44.60 -13.08 -25.10
CA GLN A 557 -45.77 -12.90 -24.23
C GLN A 557 -46.26 -14.13 -23.40
N PRO A 558 -46.59 -13.96 -22.10
CA PRO A 558 -46.89 -15.06 -21.17
C PRO A 558 -48.39 -15.26 -20.94
N THR A 559 -48.80 -16.47 -20.53
CA THR A 559 -50.11 -16.68 -19.90
C THR A 559 -50.03 -17.77 -18.81
N ILE A 560 -50.57 -17.39 -17.66
CA ILE A 560 -50.70 -18.12 -16.39
C ILE A 560 -52.05 -18.87 -16.40
N GLU A 561 -52.13 -20.09 -15.85
CA GLU A 561 -53.11 -20.53 -14.81
C GLU A 561 -53.36 -22.05 -14.73
N PRO A 562 -53.75 -22.59 -13.55
CA PRO A 562 -53.51 -23.96 -13.10
C PRO A 562 -54.78 -24.84 -13.06
N THR A 563 -54.64 -26.15 -12.84
CA THR A 563 -55.68 -27.01 -12.21
C THR A 563 -55.03 -28.28 -11.62
N THR A 564 -55.03 -28.44 -10.29
CA THR A 564 -55.96 -29.22 -9.43
C THR A 564 -55.88 -30.75 -9.54
N GLN A 565 -55.26 -31.36 -8.50
CA GLN A 565 -55.44 -32.70 -7.87
C GLN A 565 -56.78 -33.45 -8.13
N PRO A 566 -56.98 -34.73 -7.68
CA PRO A 566 -56.08 -35.66 -6.96
C PRO A 566 -56.17 -37.15 -7.38
N THR A 567 -55.40 -38.01 -6.67
CA THR A 567 -55.73 -39.37 -6.11
C THR A 567 -54.68 -40.44 -6.47
N THR A 568 -54.29 -41.44 -5.67
CA THR A 568 -54.56 -41.96 -4.30
C THR A 568 -53.57 -43.12 -4.07
N GLU A 569 -52.98 -43.23 -2.88
CA GLU A 569 -52.32 -44.44 -2.31
C GLU A 569 -53.36 -45.54 -1.97
N PRO A 570 -53.04 -46.85 -1.72
CA PRO A 570 -52.31 -47.28 -0.50
C PRO A 570 -51.44 -48.60 -0.52
N THR A 571 -50.39 -48.59 0.33
CA THR A 571 -49.97 -49.56 1.40
C THR A 571 -49.72 -51.07 1.14
N VAL A 572 -48.53 -51.61 1.51
CA VAL A 572 -48.26 -52.59 2.65
C VAL A 572 -46.74 -52.76 2.99
N GLU A 573 -46.42 -52.88 4.29
CA GLU A 573 -45.15 -53.13 5.04
C GLU A 573 -45.02 -54.64 5.48
N PRO A 574 -44.08 -55.15 6.36
CA PRO A 574 -42.65 -54.89 6.70
C PRO A 574 -41.80 -56.20 7.01
N THR A 575 -40.53 -56.09 7.50
CA THR A 575 -39.81 -56.92 8.54
C THR A 575 -38.33 -56.45 8.67
N THR A 576 -37.78 -55.92 9.78
CA THR A 576 -37.30 -56.42 11.13
C THR A 576 -35.96 -57.19 11.19
N GLU A 577 -34.84 -56.51 11.51
CA GLU A 577 -33.93 -56.74 12.68
C GLU A 577 -32.51 -56.09 12.52
N PRO A 578 -31.84 -55.61 13.60
CA PRO A 578 -30.53 -54.95 13.57
C PRO A 578 -29.37 -55.82 14.14
N THR A 579 -28.13 -55.57 13.73
CA THR A 579 -26.92 -55.98 14.49
C THR A 579 -25.80 -54.95 14.46
N THR A 580 -24.98 -55.02 15.51
CA THR A 580 -24.16 -53.98 16.14
C THR A 580 -22.64 -54.16 15.95
N GLN A 581 -21.95 -53.08 15.54
CA GLN A 581 -20.53 -52.71 15.77
C GLN A 581 -19.33 -53.59 15.28
N PRO A 582 -18.11 -52.99 15.12
CA PRO A 582 -17.18 -53.29 14.02
C PRO A 582 -15.86 -53.97 14.42
N THR A 583 -15.10 -54.48 13.44
CA THR A 583 -13.65 -54.73 13.57
C THR A 583 -12.90 -54.19 12.35
N THR A 584 -11.62 -53.93 12.59
CA THR A 584 -10.76 -52.90 12.02
C THR A 584 -9.89 -53.33 10.84
N GLN A 585 -9.68 -52.37 9.93
CA GLN A 585 -8.53 -52.17 9.02
C GLN A 585 -8.45 -53.00 7.72
N PRO A 586 -8.29 -52.30 6.57
CA PRO A 586 -7.35 -52.76 5.54
C PRO A 586 -6.37 -51.68 5.09
N THR A 587 -5.16 -52.15 4.82
CA THR A 587 -3.98 -51.48 4.26
C THR A 587 -4.26 -50.80 2.91
N ILE A 588 -3.79 -49.56 2.73
CA ILE A 588 -3.75 -48.86 1.45
C ILE A 588 -2.30 -48.77 0.98
N GLU A 589 -1.95 -49.54 -0.05
CA GLU A 589 -0.84 -49.22 -0.95
C GLU A 589 -1.38 -48.30 -2.06
N PRO A 590 -0.71 -47.19 -2.40
CA PRO A 590 -1.12 -46.34 -3.51
C PRO A 590 -0.61 -46.91 -4.85
N THR A 591 -1.53 -47.21 -5.76
CA THR A 591 -1.24 -47.49 -7.17
C THR A 591 -0.90 -46.20 -7.93
N SER A 592 0.28 -46.16 -8.54
CA SER A 592 0.80 -45.07 -9.38
C SER A 592 -0.01 -44.89 -10.68
N GLN A 593 -0.30 -43.63 -11.04
CA GLN A 593 -0.76 -43.21 -12.36
C GLN A 593 0.20 -43.71 -13.46
N PRO A 594 -0.29 -44.13 -14.64
CA PRO A 594 0.59 -44.61 -15.70
C PRO A 594 1.58 -43.50 -16.11
N PRO A 595 2.86 -43.83 -16.31
CA PRO A 595 3.86 -42.85 -16.74
C PRO A 595 3.46 -42.23 -18.08
N ILE A 596 3.57 -40.91 -18.20
CA ILE A 596 3.58 -40.25 -19.50
C ILE A 596 4.74 -40.88 -20.30
N ALA A 597 4.52 -41.23 -21.57
CA ALA A 597 5.56 -41.88 -22.36
C ALA A 597 6.66 -40.87 -22.74
N SER A 598 7.93 -41.23 -22.54
CA SER A 598 9.08 -40.46 -23.03
C SER A 598 8.91 -40.19 -24.54
N GLY A 599 9.12 -38.94 -24.96
CA GLY A 599 8.92 -38.48 -26.33
C GLY A 599 7.52 -37.94 -26.63
N SER A 600 6.59 -37.95 -25.67
CA SER A 600 5.30 -37.30 -25.82
C SER A 600 5.42 -35.77 -25.79
N ASP A 601 4.54 -35.09 -26.52
CA ASP A 601 4.33 -33.65 -26.34
C ASP A 601 3.50 -33.40 -25.07
N LEU A 602 3.97 -32.48 -24.23
CA LEU A 602 3.28 -32.03 -23.02
C LEU A 602 2.32 -30.88 -23.31
N ILE A 603 2.49 -30.19 -24.44
CA ILE A 603 1.54 -29.18 -24.91
C ILE A 603 0.39 -29.88 -25.64
N VAL A 604 -0.82 -29.51 -25.26
CA VAL A 604 -2.03 -29.92 -25.97
C VAL A 604 -2.45 -28.80 -26.91
N ASN A 605 -2.89 -29.14 -28.11
CA ASN A 605 -3.38 -28.15 -29.09
C ASN A 605 -2.31 -27.09 -29.43
N GLY A 606 -1.06 -27.53 -29.64
CA GLY A 606 0.07 -26.67 -29.96
C GLY A 606 -0.02 -25.95 -31.31
N GLY A 607 -0.75 -26.53 -32.27
CA GLY A 607 -1.04 -25.92 -33.57
C GLY A 607 -2.34 -25.10 -33.61
N PHE A 608 -2.99 -24.86 -32.46
CA PHE A 608 -4.15 -23.96 -32.34
C PHE A 608 -5.35 -24.26 -33.26
N GLU A 609 -5.48 -25.52 -33.69
CA GLU A 609 -6.56 -25.96 -34.59
C GLU A 609 -7.89 -26.14 -33.86
N ASN A 610 -7.90 -26.16 -32.52
CA ASN A 610 -9.11 -26.19 -31.68
C ASN A 610 -9.12 -25.02 -30.69
N ASP A 611 -10.28 -24.71 -30.09
CA ASP A 611 -10.40 -23.58 -29.15
C ASP A 611 -10.14 -23.98 -27.69
N ASP A 612 -9.82 -25.25 -27.45
CA ASP A 612 -9.64 -25.80 -26.11
C ASP A 612 -8.19 -25.67 -25.59
N ARG A 613 -8.04 -25.68 -24.26
CA ARG A 613 -6.79 -25.83 -23.48
C ARG A 613 -5.86 -24.61 -23.36
N TRP A 614 -5.85 -23.71 -24.34
CA TRP A 614 -5.14 -22.44 -24.22
C TRP A 614 -6.03 -21.39 -23.55
N ILE A 615 -5.50 -20.75 -22.53
CA ILE A 615 -6.21 -19.72 -21.78
C ILE A 615 -5.70 -18.38 -22.27
N PHE A 616 -6.63 -17.53 -22.70
CA PHE A 616 -6.34 -16.14 -23.06
C PHE A 616 -6.47 -15.24 -21.83
N GLY A 617 -5.52 -14.33 -21.65
CA GLY A 617 -5.63 -13.27 -20.66
C GLY A 617 -6.86 -12.40 -20.90
N ASP A 618 -7.48 -11.94 -19.82
CA ASP A 618 -8.60 -11.00 -19.90
C ASP A 618 -8.06 -9.58 -19.96
N THR A 619 -7.96 -9.05 -21.18
CA THR A 619 -7.22 -7.84 -21.50
C THR A 619 -7.95 -6.99 -22.54
N PRO A 620 -7.74 -5.65 -22.59
CA PRO A 620 -8.47 -4.76 -23.49
C PRO A 620 -8.38 -5.14 -24.97
N VAL A 621 -7.23 -5.69 -25.38
CA VAL A 621 -7.08 -6.44 -26.62
C VAL A 621 -6.90 -7.88 -26.19
N ARG A 622 -7.86 -8.76 -26.50
CA ARG A 622 -7.77 -10.18 -26.15
C ARG A 622 -7.05 -10.93 -27.27
N GLY A 623 -6.23 -11.92 -26.89
CA GLY A 623 -5.68 -12.84 -27.87
C GLY A 623 -6.79 -13.60 -28.59
N SER A 624 -6.53 -14.02 -29.82
CA SER A 624 -7.49 -14.76 -30.63
C SER A 624 -6.80 -15.80 -31.49
N PHE A 625 -7.58 -16.61 -32.20
CA PHE A 625 -7.07 -17.47 -33.26
C PHE A 625 -7.33 -16.79 -34.61
N ASP A 626 -6.34 -16.81 -35.50
CA ASP A 626 -6.38 -16.17 -36.81
C ASP A 626 -6.19 -17.20 -37.91
N SER A 627 -7.12 -17.24 -38.87
CA SER A 627 -7.13 -18.20 -39.98
C SER A 627 -6.40 -17.74 -41.25
N GLY A 628 -5.87 -16.52 -41.26
CA GLY A 628 -5.11 -15.95 -42.36
C GLY A 628 -3.60 -16.13 -42.24
N GLN A 629 -3.10 -16.53 -41.06
CA GLN A 629 -1.68 -16.66 -40.73
C GLN A 629 -1.35 -18.00 -40.06
N GLY A 630 -1.96 -19.12 -40.45
CA GLY A 630 -1.50 -20.45 -40.00
C GLY A 630 -0.18 -20.84 -40.67
N LEU A 631 0.79 -21.38 -39.92
CA LEU A 631 2.01 -21.95 -40.49
C LEU A 631 1.74 -23.35 -41.03
N ASN A 632 1.22 -24.25 -40.18
CA ASN A 632 0.86 -25.62 -40.54
C ASN A 632 -0.54 -25.96 -40.04
N GLY A 633 -1.55 -25.60 -40.83
CA GLY A 633 -2.93 -25.84 -40.43
C GLY A 633 -3.86 -24.75 -40.95
N SER A 634 -4.99 -24.58 -40.28
CA SER A 634 -5.99 -23.59 -40.66
C SER A 634 -5.93 -22.33 -39.82
N ARG A 635 -5.22 -22.33 -38.68
CA ARG A 635 -5.15 -21.18 -37.75
C ARG A 635 -3.80 -21.04 -37.06
N ALA A 636 -3.53 -19.87 -36.51
CA ALA A 636 -2.46 -19.61 -35.55
C ALA A 636 -2.99 -18.79 -34.37
N LEU A 637 -2.27 -18.83 -33.24
CA LEU A 637 -2.50 -17.91 -32.12
C LEU A 637 -2.08 -16.50 -32.55
N LYS A 638 -2.96 -15.51 -32.35
CA LYS A 638 -2.72 -14.09 -32.59
C LYS A 638 -2.70 -13.31 -31.28
N LEU A 639 -1.61 -12.61 -31.04
CA LEU A 639 -1.42 -11.71 -29.90
C LEU A 639 -0.99 -10.33 -30.42
N GLY A 640 -1.40 -9.27 -29.72
CA GLY A 640 -1.10 -7.88 -30.05
C GLY A 640 -2.03 -7.29 -31.10
N ILE A 641 -1.62 -6.12 -31.63
CA ILE A 641 -2.39 -5.33 -32.58
C ILE A 641 -1.69 -5.45 -33.94
N THR A 642 -2.42 -5.86 -34.97
CA THR A 642 -1.87 -5.98 -36.33
C THR A 642 -2.16 -4.76 -37.19
N ASP A 643 -3.25 -4.07 -36.89
CA ASP A 643 -3.83 -2.98 -37.65
C ASP A 643 -4.70 -2.12 -36.72
N GLY A 644 -4.64 -0.80 -36.88
CA GLY A 644 -5.38 0.16 -36.05
C GLY A 644 -4.48 1.07 -35.22
N ARG A 645 -5.09 1.79 -34.27
CA ARG A 645 -4.38 2.69 -33.36
C ARG A 645 -3.63 1.83 -32.34
N ASP A 646 -2.31 1.98 -32.29
CA ASP A 646 -1.49 1.48 -31.18
C ASP A 646 -2.00 2.12 -29.87
N ILE A 647 -2.46 1.27 -28.96
CA ILE A 647 -2.98 1.63 -27.65
C ILE A 647 -2.24 0.80 -26.61
N PHE A 648 -2.10 1.35 -25.41
CA PHE A 648 -1.59 0.58 -24.28
C PHE A 648 -2.42 -0.70 -24.13
N SER A 649 -1.79 -1.83 -24.36
CA SER A 649 -2.44 -3.13 -24.32
C SER A 649 -1.42 -4.22 -24.05
N PHE A 650 -1.87 -5.24 -23.30
CA PHE A 650 -1.14 -6.47 -23.15
C PHE A 650 -2.05 -7.59 -23.63
N THR A 651 -1.51 -8.52 -24.40
CA THR A 651 -2.24 -9.67 -24.94
C THR A 651 -1.45 -10.90 -24.55
N SER A 652 -2.12 -11.94 -24.12
CA SER A 652 -1.42 -13.18 -23.76
C SER A 652 -2.26 -14.43 -23.93
N ALA A 653 -1.55 -15.53 -24.11
CA ALA A 653 -2.12 -16.87 -24.01
C ALA A 653 -1.13 -17.81 -23.31
N TRP A 654 -1.65 -18.74 -22.52
CA TRP A 654 -0.81 -19.70 -21.81
C TRP A 654 -1.47 -21.07 -21.68
N GLN A 655 -0.65 -22.08 -21.37
CA GLN A 655 -1.09 -23.42 -21.03
C GLN A 655 -0.27 -23.98 -19.86
N GLU A 656 -0.95 -24.63 -18.92
CA GLU A 656 -0.30 -25.37 -17.84
C GLU A 656 0.29 -26.68 -18.35
N VAL A 657 1.54 -26.95 -18.00
CA VAL A 657 2.24 -28.20 -18.28
C VAL A 657 2.95 -28.68 -17.02
N THR A 658 3.10 -30.01 -16.89
CA THR A 658 3.94 -30.60 -15.83
C THR A 658 5.08 -31.34 -16.50
N ILE A 659 6.31 -30.90 -16.24
CA ILE A 659 7.50 -31.57 -16.79
C ILE A 659 7.79 -32.80 -15.92
N PRO A 660 7.87 -34.01 -16.47
CA PRO A 660 8.07 -35.22 -15.67
C PRO A 660 9.34 -35.17 -14.82
N PRO A 661 9.32 -35.62 -13.55
CA PRO A 661 10.50 -35.62 -12.68
C PRO A 661 11.63 -36.51 -13.21
N GLU A 662 11.30 -37.53 -14.01
CA GLU A 662 12.25 -38.41 -14.69
C GLU A 662 12.83 -37.83 -16.00
N ALA A 663 12.43 -36.63 -16.43
CA ALA A 663 12.96 -36.03 -17.65
C ALA A 663 14.45 -35.73 -17.48
N SER A 664 15.29 -36.34 -18.34
CA SER A 664 16.69 -35.96 -18.52
C SER A 664 16.83 -34.82 -19.53
N GLN A 665 15.85 -34.68 -20.43
CA GLN A 665 15.73 -33.57 -21.36
C GLN A 665 14.27 -33.11 -21.46
N ALA A 666 14.03 -31.80 -21.49
CA ALA A 666 12.75 -31.18 -21.84
C ALA A 666 13.01 -29.99 -22.78
N THR A 667 12.38 -29.97 -23.96
CA THR A 667 12.65 -28.97 -25.00
C THR A 667 11.34 -28.37 -25.49
N LEU A 668 11.18 -27.07 -25.25
CA LEU A 668 10.10 -26.27 -25.83
C LEU A 668 10.51 -25.80 -27.22
N THR A 669 9.65 -26.02 -28.21
CA THR A 669 9.74 -25.45 -29.55
C THR A 669 8.48 -24.68 -29.85
N ALA A 670 8.60 -23.49 -30.43
CA ALA A 670 7.49 -22.69 -30.91
C ALA A 670 7.88 -21.99 -32.20
N HIS A 671 6.95 -21.88 -33.14
CA HIS A 671 7.11 -21.05 -34.32
C HIS A 671 6.46 -19.71 -34.05
N ILE A 672 7.19 -18.61 -34.29
CA ILE A 672 6.69 -17.26 -34.10
C ILE A 672 6.78 -16.46 -35.40
N PHE A 673 5.78 -15.62 -35.65
CA PHE A 673 5.79 -14.63 -36.71
C PHE A 673 5.67 -13.24 -36.06
N PRO A 674 6.79 -12.56 -35.82
CA PRO A 674 6.78 -11.28 -35.12
C PRO A 674 6.48 -10.14 -36.09
N ILE A 675 5.62 -9.21 -35.65
CA ILE A 675 5.27 -7.99 -36.36
C ILE A 675 5.47 -6.82 -35.41
N SER A 676 6.28 -5.85 -35.80
CA SER A 676 6.37 -4.60 -35.05
C SER A 676 6.65 -3.44 -35.96
N GLN A 677 5.79 -2.44 -35.94
CA GLN A 677 6.11 -1.18 -36.60
C GLN A 677 6.95 -0.27 -35.68
N ASP A 678 7.09 -0.62 -34.40
CA ASP A 678 7.95 0.06 -33.44
C ASP A 678 9.42 -0.34 -33.64
N SER A 679 10.30 0.66 -33.53
CA SER A 679 11.76 0.52 -33.65
C SER A 679 12.51 1.00 -32.40
N GLN A 680 11.80 1.49 -31.39
CA GLN A 680 12.38 2.14 -30.20
C GLN A 680 12.54 1.18 -29.01
N GLY A 681 12.17 -0.10 -29.14
CA GLY A 681 12.28 -1.10 -28.07
C GLY A 681 11.30 -0.85 -26.91
N VAL A 682 10.23 -0.09 -27.17
CA VAL A 682 9.24 0.31 -26.16
C VAL A 682 8.19 -0.79 -25.99
N ASP A 683 7.79 -1.42 -27.10
CA ASP A 683 6.98 -2.63 -27.11
C ASP A 683 7.81 -3.92 -26.95
N ALA A 684 7.15 -5.04 -26.66
CA ALA A 684 7.83 -6.33 -26.52
C ALA A 684 6.97 -7.53 -26.92
N GLN A 685 7.59 -8.52 -27.56
CA GLN A 685 7.06 -9.86 -27.81
C GLN A 685 7.77 -10.83 -26.86
N ASN A 686 7.01 -11.61 -26.11
CA ASN A 686 7.51 -12.39 -24.98
C ASN A 686 7.16 -13.88 -25.10
N ILE A 687 8.13 -14.71 -24.73
CA ILE A 687 7.97 -16.14 -24.43
C ILE A 687 8.50 -16.37 -23.02
N LEU A 688 7.63 -16.75 -22.10
CA LEU A 688 7.94 -16.87 -20.67
C LEU A 688 7.55 -18.24 -20.14
N VAL A 689 8.17 -18.62 -19.01
CA VAL A 689 7.70 -19.71 -18.15
C VAL A 689 7.29 -19.11 -16.81
N LEU A 690 6.07 -19.42 -16.38
CA LEU A 690 5.51 -18.94 -15.12
C LEU A 690 5.33 -20.09 -14.12
N ASP A 691 5.42 -19.81 -12.83
CA ASP A 691 5.03 -20.76 -11.78
C ASP A 691 3.50 -20.83 -11.61
N GLN A 692 3.04 -21.67 -10.69
CA GLN A 692 1.62 -21.83 -10.35
C GLN A 692 0.94 -20.56 -9.80
N ASN A 693 1.73 -19.55 -9.40
CA ASN A 693 1.23 -18.24 -8.97
C ASN A 693 1.37 -17.18 -10.08
N PHE A 694 1.58 -17.59 -11.34
CA PHE A 694 1.79 -16.73 -12.50
C PHE A 694 3.03 -15.81 -12.40
N ARG A 695 3.99 -16.12 -11.53
CA ARG A 695 5.26 -15.38 -11.45
C ARG A 695 6.20 -15.85 -12.54
N VAL A 696 6.89 -14.92 -13.19
CA VAL A 696 7.91 -15.25 -14.20
C VAL A 696 9.09 -15.94 -13.51
N ILE A 697 9.26 -17.23 -13.77
CA ILE A 697 10.43 -17.99 -13.30
C ILE A 697 11.49 -18.13 -14.38
N ARG A 698 11.13 -17.91 -15.65
CA ARG A 698 12.08 -17.85 -16.75
C ARG A 698 11.59 -16.96 -17.89
N THR A 699 12.44 -16.07 -18.35
CA THR A 699 12.24 -15.33 -19.60
C THR A 699 12.99 -16.06 -20.71
N LEU A 700 12.27 -16.73 -21.61
CA LEU A 700 12.87 -17.49 -22.71
C LEU A 700 13.20 -16.59 -23.89
N SER A 701 12.27 -15.70 -24.24
CA SER A 701 12.52 -14.60 -25.17
C SER A 701 11.77 -13.35 -24.74
N ARG A 702 12.42 -12.20 -24.89
CA ARG A 702 11.83 -10.86 -24.80
C ARG A 702 12.52 -10.00 -25.83
N GLU A 703 11.89 -9.85 -26.99
CA GLU A 703 12.48 -9.16 -28.13
C GLU A 703 11.42 -8.29 -28.82
N LEU A 704 11.89 -7.30 -29.57
CA LEU A 704 11.07 -6.54 -30.50
C LEU A 704 11.58 -6.86 -31.90
N SER A 705 10.79 -7.66 -32.63
CA SER A 705 11.13 -8.08 -33.99
C SER A 705 10.01 -7.72 -34.96
N ASN A 706 10.41 -7.42 -36.19
CA ASN A 706 9.54 -7.17 -37.32
C ASN A 706 10.01 -7.95 -38.55
N SER A 707 10.51 -9.16 -38.35
CA SER A 707 10.96 -9.98 -39.46
C SER A 707 9.83 -10.32 -40.43
N GLN A 708 8.59 -10.40 -39.92
CA GLN A 708 7.41 -10.80 -40.70
C GLN A 708 7.67 -12.11 -41.49
N THR A 709 8.41 -13.01 -40.84
CA THR A 709 8.69 -14.36 -41.32
C THR A 709 8.59 -15.32 -40.16
N TRP A 710 8.18 -16.55 -40.43
CA TRP A 710 8.13 -17.60 -39.41
C TRP A 710 9.54 -17.97 -38.95
N GLU A 711 9.76 -17.88 -37.64
CA GLU A 711 11.00 -18.20 -36.96
C GLU A 711 10.76 -19.30 -35.94
N THR A 712 11.59 -20.34 -35.97
CA THR A 712 11.57 -21.38 -34.94
C THR A 712 12.38 -20.96 -33.74
N ARG A 713 11.77 -21.01 -32.55
CA ARG A 713 12.43 -20.78 -31.27
C ARG A 713 12.44 -22.07 -30.47
N THR A 714 13.61 -22.44 -29.96
CA THR A 714 13.82 -23.68 -29.20
C THR A 714 14.52 -23.38 -27.89
N PHE A 715 13.99 -23.92 -26.79
CA PHE A 715 14.48 -23.65 -25.44
C PHE A 715 14.59 -24.93 -24.61
N ASP A 716 15.64 -25.02 -23.80
CA ASP A 716 15.85 -26.10 -22.84
C ASP A 716 15.18 -25.77 -21.51
N LEU A 717 14.26 -26.64 -21.08
CA LEU A 717 13.51 -26.55 -19.82
C LEU A 717 13.81 -27.74 -18.89
N SER A 718 14.88 -28.49 -19.14
CA SER A 718 15.21 -29.71 -18.39
C SER A 718 15.42 -29.46 -16.89
N ASP A 719 15.86 -28.26 -16.51
CA ASP A 719 16.04 -27.87 -15.12
C ASP A 719 14.73 -27.69 -14.35
N LEU A 720 13.61 -27.57 -15.07
CA LEU A 720 12.26 -27.46 -14.50
C LEU A 720 11.57 -28.82 -14.35
N LYS A 721 12.31 -29.93 -14.46
CA LYS A 721 11.78 -31.28 -14.24
C LYS A 721 11.10 -31.43 -12.88
N GLY A 722 9.96 -32.12 -12.87
CA GLY A 722 9.12 -32.30 -11.69
C GLY A 722 8.28 -31.07 -11.33
N GLN A 723 8.42 -29.95 -12.04
CA GLN A 723 7.64 -28.74 -11.78
C GLN A 723 6.42 -28.67 -12.69
N LYS A 724 5.37 -28.06 -12.15
CA LYS A 724 4.18 -27.66 -12.87
C LYS A 724 4.28 -26.16 -13.16
N VAL A 725 4.23 -25.79 -14.44
CA VAL A 725 4.54 -24.44 -14.93
C VAL A 725 3.56 -24.03 -16.03
N TYR A 726 3.45 -22.74 -16.30
CA TYR A 726 2.75 -22.24 -17.48
C TYR A 726 3.74 -21.88 -18.59
N ILE A 727 3.51 -22.38 -19.80
CA ILE A 727 4.15 -21.85 -21.01
C ILE A 727 3.31 -20.66 -21.48
N TYR A 728 3.94 -19.48 -21.54
CA TYR A 728 3.25 -18.21 -21.73
C TYR A 728 3.80 -17.46 -22.95
N PHE A 729 2.90 -17.02 -23.82
CA PHE A 729 3.19 -16.11 -24.91
C PHE A 729 2.47 -14.78 -24.66
N GLY A 730 3.16 -13.67 -24.89
CA GLY A 730 2.58 -12.35 -24.68
C GLY A 730 3.12 -11.27 -25.60
N VAL A 731 2.29 -10.27 -25.90
CA VAL A 731 2.70 -9.04 -26.57
C VAL A 731 2.31 -7.86 -25.68
N PHE A 732 3.25 -6.93 -25.51
CA PHE A 732 3.08 -5.72 -24.72
C PHE A 732 3.23 -4.50 -25.63
N ASN A 733 2.14 -3.78 -25.85
CA ASN A 733 2.08 -2.50 -26.56
C ASN A 733 1.98 -1.38 -25.54
N ARG A 734 2.90 -0.42 -25.55
CA ARG A 734 2.84 0.72 -24.62
C ARG A 734 2.04 1.91 -25.16
N GLY A 735 1.63 1.89 -26.44
CA GLY A 735 0.85 2.96 -27.05
C GLY A 735 1.59 4.29 -27.26
N ARG A 736 2.91 4.32 -27.05
CA ARG A 736 3.71 5.56 -27.02
C ARG A 736 4.16 6.04 -28.39
N THR A 737 4.36 5.14 -29.34
CA THR A 737 4.87 5.47 -30.67
C THR A 737 3.74 5.60 -31.70
N GLY A 738 2.55 5.09 -31.39
CA GLY A 738 1.43 5.04 -32.33
C GLY A 738 1.60 3.91 -33.36
N LEU A 739 2.56 3.02 -33.16
CA LEU A 739 2.96 1.97 -34.10
C LEU A 739 2.70 0.60 -33.47
N PRO A 740 1.86 -0.25 -34.09
CA PRO A 740 1.40 -1.46 -33.43
C PRO A 740 2.45 -2.58 -33.42
N THR A 741 2.45 -3.37 -32.34
CA THR A 741 3.21 -4.61 -32.23
C THR A 741 2.26 -5.81 -32.03
N ALA A 742 2.59 -6.91 -32.70
CA ALA A 742 1.89 -8.19 -32.67
C ALA A 742 2.85 -9.36 -32.81
N MET A 743 2.34 -10.55 -32.50
CA MET A 743 3.03 -11.82 -32.71
C MET A 743 1.98 -12.88 -33.03
N TYR A 744 2.23 -13.65 -34.08
CA TYR A 744 1.56 -14.92 -34.27
C TYR A 744 2.42 -16.05 -33.74
N VAL A 745 1.79 -17.08 -33.18
CA VAL A 745 2.46 -18.28 -32.66
C VAL A 745 1.77 -19.50 -33.23
N ASP A 746 2.55 -20.49 -33.64
CA ASP A 746 2.04 -21.76 -34.16
C ASP A 746 2.97 -22.93 -33.80
N ASP A 747 2.47 -24.16 -33.94
CA ASP A 747 3.19 -25.42 -33.73
C ASP A 747 4.02 -25.46 -32.43
N VAL A 748 3.40 -25.11 -31.30
CA VAL A 748 4.04 -25.14 -29.98
C VAL A 748 4.12 -26.57 -29.47
N ALA A 749 5.32 -27.06 -29.18
CA ALA A 749 5.56 -28.39 -28.65
C ALA A 749 6.53 -28.35 -27.47
N LEU A 750 6.21 -29.06 -26.38
CA LEU A 750 7.13 -29.32 -25.27
C LEU A 750 7.38 -30.83 -25.20
N THR A 751 8.45 -31.26 -25.85
CA THR A 751 8.85 -32.67 -25.85
C THR A 751 9.83 -32.96 -24.74
N TRP A 752 9.86 -34.20 -24.25
CA TRP A 752 10.77 -34.60 -23.19
C TRP A 752 11.32 -36.02 -23.42
N ALA A 753 12.49 -36.30 -22.87
CA ALA A 753 13.11 -37.63 -22.91
C ALA A 753 13.56 -38.06 -21.51
N LYS A 754 13.51 -39.37 -21.27
CA LYS A 754 13.98 -40.01 -20.04
C LYS A 754 15.46 -40.39 -20.12
#